data_AF-A0A820MA84-F1
#
_entry.id   AF-A0A820MA84-F1
#
_cell.length_a   1.000
_cell.length_b   1.000
_cell.length_c   1.000
_cell.angle_alpha   90.00
_cell.angle_beta   90.00
_cell.angle_gamma   90.00
#
_symmetry.space_group_name_H-M   'P 1'
#
loop_
_entity.id
_entity.type
_entity.pdbx_description
1 polymer ?
#
loop_
_entity_poly.entity_id
_entity_poly.type
_entity_poly.pdbx_seq_one_letter_code
_entity_poly.pdbx_strand_id
1 'polypeptide(L)'
;TCLNTYCQEATDKQEYDDLVKYWHECFEIESIGLIDTPPALSNIVEFAEELNPYAASIAWKTYLDQQTAASRNNRSLERNPIERQLREELDNDTSRQEEEFSTDVIQESINNKVKMESIAILKEAKEILKQFKQILQHICERGRRIPIENILRLFPDINQAQNDLETLAPLLIKDILPLLRSITSFWKDRIRIRSICTGIMNLSSKISVDIDPSFLRSLNSIDQRVLSEQCSSIYEQYLEDFERKCSANVLTLFSFYGSSQDLFEFLDSLAADDVYNLQEAVNDWDETLVNTKTIFDFSTVKNFLDRAYASISEKQKQLNLTSLSFDRIIGCFEDILTNKEFNDLAKCLQSSALSLASIKRIHLELTDKEQSKRRRIADILQSSNIEFVRIGHHEVAFDIYITLQNHQEQQQKQTTMNEEQKIQNITFADISELRDRARLLEYSSNTQESDKNQHDVDKLRHFIQFVSVVETTLETLTNLYRAGYPLVSTNEGILRAILSLFQKTNTPPHIRHLFYCTTQTNWIQIRAFIYRCFYSKSFHQLIRPELLSQSIQDQFVCLLRSLIKEKPDQYFRIGIITTTNIRNQQLINGLRSMRIVDILRDQNLLNRADFEKLIQDMNKNCTLVTSRISGLGKSTFIRKAIETSNVKYVKFPIYGDFDIDTLAERLRSKYSQLETGAIHLDIGTTANSQQLNEVLYCLLLFRNFRFGQVAVSIPTTTMIYIEFDASPDANFSQLPLFQYITPSAVVEKVDWTTLNIEYGRNCRFLLPYFIEPQLRMDLAQALLQSSNLFTSLSVENVRKQQRSATSGEPMTFSDAIVQWDKIQPFTLAFTASNDPLFIYKKPTDVPQALVKYFKLYYDACGQSSVGLSTMFPDYNKLIHSDFFVKSASLSYKYFNKSICPKCFGQYDLKQVKCDKCASKDLLIRPKSFDSKDIEIFQRDIAKRLQDDYVLTSDNFIKMLLIYLRVQCGIPVLIMGETGCGKTSLIKFLCQKILDEDLEIFRIHAGVTADIIINKMNAYIKKVQAYTDEEKRLWIFFDEFNTTTNIGLLKEI
;
A
#
# COMPACT_ATOMS: atom_id res chain seq x y z
N THR A 1 27.48 27.64 -53.22
CA THR A 1 27.80 28.85 -52.42
C THR A 1 27.63 30.12 -53.23
N CYS A 2 28.38 30.34 -54.32
CA CYS A 2 28.32 31.57 -55.14
C CYS A 2 26.88 32.02 -55.48
N LEU A 3 26.08 31.13 -56.06
CA LEU A 3 24.68 31.41 -56.43
C LEU A 3 23.79 31.76 -55.22
N ASN A 4 24.01 31.10 -54.08
CA ASN A 4 23.26 31.37 -52.85
C ASN A 4 23.67 32.68 -52.18
N THR A 5 24.91 33.12 -52.34
CA THR A 5 25.41 34.36 -51.75
C THR A 5 25.05 35.57 -52.60
N TYR A 6 25.29 35.50 -53.91
CA TYR A 6 25.22 36.68 -54.78
C TYR A 6 23.98 36.72 -55.67
N CYS A 7 23.44 35.57 -56.08
CA CYS A 7 22.38 35.49 -57.10
C CYS A 7 20.99 35.21 -56.52
N GLN A 8 20.72 35.53 -55.25
CA GLN A 8 19.43 35.21 -54.61
C GLN A 8 18.21 35.76 -55.36
N GLU A 9 18.35 36.93 -55.99
CA GLU A 9 17.28 37.58 -56.77
C GLU A 9 17.31 37.22 -58.27
N ALA A 10 18.26 36.37 -58.71
CA ALA A 10 18.39 35.99 -60.11
C ALA A 10 17.29 35.02 -60.52
N THR A 11 16.79 35.15 -61.74
CA THR A 11 15.60 34.41 -62.16
C THR A 11 15.85 33.05 -62.75
N ASP A 12 17.07 32.83 -63.22
CA ASP A 12 17.65 31.57 -63.64
C ASP A 12 18.29 30.81 -62.46
N LYS A 13 18.33 31.38 -61.24
CA LYS A 13 18.95 30.72 -60.09
C LYS A 13 18.39 29.33 -59.85
N GLN A 14 17.07 29.16 -59.93
CA GLN A 14 16.43 27.85 -59.69
C GLN A 14 16.89 26.81 -60.72
N GLU A 15 17.09 27.21 -61.98
CA GLU A 15 17.59 26.30 -63.02
C GLU A 15 19.02 25.84 -62.69
N TYR A 16 19.87 26.74 -62.21
CA TYR A 16 21.21 26.39 -61.75
C TYR A 16 21.21 25.54 -60.48
N ASP A 17 20.36 25.83 -59.50
CA ASP A 17 20.23 25.05 -58.28
C ASP A 17 19.71 23.63 -58.58
N ASP A 18 18.73 23.49 -59.48
CA ASP A 18 18.21 22.20 -59.94
C ASP A 18 19.27 21.42 -60.72
N LEU A 19 20.07 22.08 -61.56
CA LEU A 19 21.21 21.46 -62.26
C LEU A 19 22.29 20.96 -61.28
N VAL A 20 22.65 21.78 -60.28
CA VAL A 20 23.63 21.40 -59.26
C VAL A 20 23.09 20.26 -58.39
N LYS A 21 21.80 20.29 -58.04
CA LYS A 21 21.15 19.23 -57.26
C LYS A 21 21.10 17.92 -58.05
N TYR A 22 20.68 17.96 -59.31
CA TYR A 22 20.70 16.81 -60.20
C TYR A 22 22.11 16.23 -60.31
N TRP A 23 23.14 17.07 -60.47
CA TRP A 23 24.53 16.64 -60.46
C TRP A 23 24.93 15.97 -59.15
N HIS A 24 24.55 16.55 -58.01
CA HIS A 24 24.84 15.98 -56.70
C HIS A 24 24.17 14.61 -56.50
N GLU A 25 22.94 14.45 -56.97
CA GLU A 25 22.20 13.18 -56.97
C GLU A 25 22.85 12.16 -57.91
N CYS A 26 23.29 12.56 -59.09
CA CYS A 26 24.03 11.67 -60.01
C CYS A 26 25.35 11.17 -59.40
N PHE A 27 26.09 12.01 -58.67
CA PHE A 27 27.33 11.61 -58.00
C PHE A 27 27.12 10.61 -56.86
N GLU A 28 25.92 10.56 -56.25
CA GLU A 28 25.62 9.60 -55.18
C GLU A 28 25.24 8.21 -55.70
N ILE A 29 24.79 8.08 -56.96
CA ILE A 29 24.18 6.85 -57.49
C ILE A 29 25.17 5.99 -58.29
N GLU A 30 26.15 6.57 -59.00
CA GLU A 30 27.13 5.81 -59.79
C GLU A 30 28.59 6.25 -59.53
N SER A 31 29.53 5.30 -59.57
CA SER A 31 30.98 5.60 -59.54
C SER A 31 31.42 6.14 -60.90
N ILE A 32 31.27 7.43 -61.11
CA ILE A 32 31.59 8.13 -62.36
C ILE A 32 33.10 8.38 -62.45
N GLY A 33 33.75 7.85 -63.49
CA GLY A 33 35.21 7.95 -63.66
C GLY A 33 35.71 9.27 -64.27
N LEU A 34 34.88 9.98 -65.04
CA LEU A 34 35.16 11.32 -65.55
C LEU A 34 33.81 11.95 -65.97
N ILE A 35 33.60 13.24 -65.67
CA ILE A 35 32.42 13.99 -66.12
C ILE A 35 32.84 15.39 -66.56
N ASP A 36 32.33 15.84 -67.70
CA ASP A 36 32.55 17.19 -68.18
C ASP A 36 31.51 18.14 -67.58
N THR A 37 31.96 19.28 -67.03
CA THR A 37 31.08 20.33 -66.47
C THR A 37 30.04 20.73 -67.51
N PRO A 38 28.74 20.80 -67.18
CA PRO A 38 27.73 21.17 -68.15
C PRO A 38 28.06 22.56 -68.69
N PRO A 39 27.91 22.80 -69.99
CA PRO A 39 28.21 24.09 -70.59
C PRO A 39 27.52 25.25 -69.87
N ALA A 40 26.32 25.01 -69.34
CA ALA A 40 25.55 25.98 -68.55
C ALA A 40 26.27 26.41 -67.25
N LEU A 41 26.93 25.50 -66.53
CA LEU A 41 27.63 25.80 -65.27
C LEU A 41 29.06 26.31 -65.50
N SER A 42 29.71 25.97 -66.61
CA SER A 42 31.08 26.39 -66.91
C SER A 42 31.26 27.92 -66.85
N ASN A 43 30.22 28.68 -67.20
CA ASN A 43 30.27 30.15 -67.20
C ASN A 43 30.18 30.77 -65.79
N ILE A 44 29.71 30.03 -64.79
CA ILE A 44 29.61 30.51 -63.39
C ILE A 44 30.84 30.12 -62.58
N VAL A 45 31.50 29.01 -62.93
CA VAL A 45 32.66 28.50 -62.18
C VAL A 45 33.77 29.54 -62.05
N GLU A 46 34.10 30.29 -63.12
CA GLU A 46 35.13 31.34 -63.08
C GLU A 46 34.81 32.43 -62.04
N PHE A 47 33.56 32.89 -61.99
CA PHE A 47 33.13 33.87 -60.99
C PHE A 47 33.10 33.27 -59.58
N ALA A 48 32.72 31.99 -59.47
CA ALA A 48 32.67 31.28 -58.21
C ALA A 48 34.07 31.14 -57.59
N GLU A 49 35.10 30.84 -58.38
CA GLU A 49 36.48 30.73 -57.89
C GLU A 49 37.01 32.07 -57.35
N GLU A 50 36.67 33.20 -57.98
CA GLU A 50 37.13 34.52 -57.53
C GLU A 50 36.31 35.12 -56.37
N LEU A 51 35.00 34.89 -56.34
CA LEU A 51 34.09 35.54 -55.39
C LEU A 51 33.79 34.69 -54.13
N ASN A 52 33.84 33.36 -54.22
CA ASN A 52 33.55 32.48 -53.07
C ASN A 52 34.50 32.67 -51.88
N PRO A 53 35.83 32.89 -52.06
CA PRO A 53 36.74 33.07 -50.93
C PRO A 53 36.30 34.20 -49.99
N TYR A 54 35.65 35.23 -50.52
CA TYR A 54 35.20 36.40 -49.76
C TYR A 54 33.72 36.34 -49.37
N ALA A 55 32.97 35.33 -49.82
CA ALA A 55 31.54 35.19 -49.59
C ALA A 55 31.15 35.06 -48.11
N ALA A 56 32.09 34.80 -47.21
CA ALA A 56 31.88 34.79 -45.77
C ALA A 56 32.16 36.14 -45.10
N SER A 57 32.85 37.07 -45.77
CA SER A 57 33.23 38.36 -45.17
C SER A 57 32.05 39.33 -45.14
N ILE A 58 31.74 39.85 -43.96
CA ILE A 58 30.72 40.87 -43.70
C ILE A 58 31.19 42.22 -44.21
N ALA A 59 32.46 42.57 -43.99
CA ALA A 59 33.08 43.76 -44.57
C ALA A 59 32.93 43.80 -46.10
N TRP A 60 33.22 42.69 -46.79
CA TRP A 60 33.04 42.58 -48.25
C TRP A 60 31.57 42.70 -48.66
N LYS A 61 30.66 41.96 -48.01
CA LYS A 61 29.22 42.02 -48.33
C LYS A 61 28.63 43.40 -48.13
N THR A 62 28.96 44.06 -47.03
CA THR A 62 28.47 45.41 -46.72
C THR A 62 28.94 46.40 -47.77
N TYR A 63 30.20 46.29 -48.21
CA TYR A 63 30.73 47.11 -49.30
C TYR A 63 30.03 46.81 -50.63
N LEU A 64 29.82 45.53 -50.97
CA LEU A 64 29.12 45.11 -52.16
C LEU A 64 27.67 45.63 -52.20
N ASP A 65 26.94 45.53 -51.08
CA ASP A 65 25.56 46.02 -50.96
C ASP A 65 25.48 47.54 -51.09
N GLN A 66 26.43 48.28 -50.51
CA GLN A 66 26.50 49.74 -50.65
C GLN A 66 26.72 50.16 -52.12
N GLN A 67 27.63 49.48 -52.82
CA GLN A 67 27.95 49.81 -54.21
C GLN A 67 26.86 49.36 -55.21
N THR A 68 26.21 48.22 -54.96
CA THR A 68 25.07 47.75 -55.78
C THR A 68 23.79 48.58 -55.54
N ALA A 69 23.58 49.08 -54.31
CA ALA A 69 22.50 50.04 -54.05
C ALA A 69 22.73 51.38 -54.77
N ALA A 70 24.00 51.81 -54.88
CA ALA A 70 24.39 53.00 -55.63
C ALA A 70 24.25 52.81 -57.16
N SER A 71 24.39 51.59 -57.69
CA SER A 71 24.21 51.29 -59.12
C SER A 71 22.74 51.21 -59.55
N ARG A 72 21.85 50.69 -58.69
CA ARG A 72 20.41 50.47 -58.99
C ARG A 72 19.54 51.72 -58.84
N ASN A 73 19.91 52.64 -57.97
CA ASN A 73 19.23 53.92 -57.81
C ASN A 73 20.00 54.98 -58.60
N ASN A 74 19.57 55.29 -59.83
CA ASN A 74 20.09 56.43 -60.60
C ASN A 74 19.61 57.77 -60.00
N ARG A 75 19.87 57.97 -58.71
CA ARG A 75 19.73 59.20 -57.94
C ARG A 75 20.93 59.28 -57.01
N SER A 76 21.65 60.39 -57.13
CA SER A 76 22.75 60.85 -56.28
C SER A 76 22.42 60.78 -54.79
N LEU A 77 22.62 59.61 -54.19
CA LEU A 77 22.76 59.41 -52.74
C LEU A 77 24.24 59.13 -52.51
N GLU A 78 24.90 60.11 -51.90
CA GLU A 78 26.30 60.20 -51.48
C GLU A 78 27.20 58.99 -51.81
N ARG A 79 28.05 59.14 -52.84
CA ARG A 79 29.25 58.32 -53.02
C ARG A 79 30.03 58.25 -51.71
N ASN A 80 30.49 57.05 -51.37
CA ASN A 80 31.23 56.72 -50.15
C ASN A 80 32.27 57.82 -49.79
N PRO A 81 32.30 58.36 -48.55
CA PRO A 81 33.22 59.44 -48.17
C PRO A 81 34.71 59.11 -48.41
N ILE A 82 35.06 57.81 -48.49
CA ILE A 82 36.39 57.33 -48.85
C ILE A 82 36.72 57.59 -50.33
N GLU A 83 35.76 57.38 -51.24
CA GLU A 83 35.92 57.71 -52.67
C GLU A 83 35.98 59.22 -52.91
N ARG A 84 35.27 60.01 -52.09
CA ARG A 84 35.29 61.48 -52.19
C ARG A 84 36.64 62.06 -51.78
N GLN A 85 37.23 61.56 -50.69
CA GLN A 85 38.60 61.93 -50.29
C GLN A 85 39.67 61.44 -51.29
N LEU A 86 39.46 60.27 -51.92
CA LEU A 86 40.38 59.75 -52.94
C LEU A 86 40.24 60.47 -54.29
N ARG A 87 39.05 60.96 -54.66
CA ARG A 87 38.84 61.77 -55.88
C ARG A 87 39.21 63.25 -55.71
N GLU A 88 39.02 63.81 -54.53
CA GLU A 88 39.43 65.20 -54.22
C GLU A 88 40.97 65.38 -54.25
N GLU A 89 41.75 64.28 -54.21
CA GLU A 89 43.20 64.29 -54.46
C GLU A 89 43.59 64.02 -55.94
N LEU A 90 42.64 63.66 -56.82
CA LEU A 90 42.91 63.16 -58.19
C LEU A 90 42.31 63.99 -59.36
N ASP A 91 41.37 64.92 -59.11
CA ASP A 91 40.74 65.76 -60.17
C ASP A 91 41.18 67.25 -60.13
N ASN A 92 42.48 67.50 -60.01
CA ASN A 92 43.11 68.73 -60.52
C ASN A 92 43.40 68.56 -62.03
N ASP A 93 42.38 68.49 -62.89
CA ASP A 93 42.45 69.06 -64.25
C ASP A 93 41.13 69.00 -65.04
N THR A 94 40.51 70.19 -65.13
CA THR A 94 39.79 70.77 -66.28
C THR A 94 38.85 69.94 -67.20
N SER A 95 37.54 70.23 -67.04
CA SER A 95 36.69 70.97 -68.01
C SER A 95 35.61 70.26 -68.85
N ARG A 96 34.40 70.89 -68.82
CA ARG A 96 33.28 70.94 -69.80
C ARG A 96 32.35 69.73 -69.91
N GLN A 97 31.07 69.87 -70.26
CA GLN A 97 30.04 70.93 -70.19
C GLN A 97 28.72 70.14 -70.31
N GLU A 98 27.68 70.60 -69.62
CA GLU A 98 26.32 70.06 -69.68
C GLU A 98 25.69 70.29 -71.07
N GLU A 99 24.80 69.41 -71.52
CA GLU A 99 23.68 69.78 -72.37
C GLU A 99 22.45 68.91 -72.05
N GLU A 100 21.33 69.61 -71.88
CA GLU A 100 19.98 69.15 -71.52
C GLU A 100 19.37 68.23 -72.61
N PHE A 101 18.33 67.45 -72.26
CA PHE A 101 17.00 67.63 -72.88
C PHE A 101 15.93 66.80 -72.17
N SER A 102 14.94 67.54 -71.65
CA SER A 102 13.50 67.28 -71.60
C SER A 102 12.97 65.86 -71.85
N THR A 103 12.28 65.39 -70.82
CA THR A 103 11.09 64.52 -70.87
C THR A 103 10.14 64.86 -72.02
N ASP A 104 9.76 63.87 -72.83
CA ASP A 104 8.37 63.39 -72.95
C ASP A 104 8.31 62.17 -73.87
N VAL A 105 7.32 61.29 -73.61
CA VAL A 105 7.06 59.98 -74.25
C VAL A 105 8.02 58.90 -73.71
N ILE A 106 7.63 57.96 -72.85
CA ILE A 106 6.66 56.89 -73.08
C ILE A 106 6.14 56.40 -71.73
N GLN A 107 4.84 56.58 -71.54
CA GLN A 107 3.98 55.74 -70.71
C GLN A 107 4.17 54.27 -71.15
N GLU A 108 4.37 53.34 -70.21
CA GLU A 108 4.60 51.89 -70.38
C GLU A 108 6.08 51.45 -70.43
N SER A 109 6.61 51.02 -69.27
CA SER A 109 7.54 49.88 -69.10
C SER A 109 8.59 49.98 -67.97
N ILE A 110 8.25 50.42 -66.75
CA ILE A 110 9.09 50.10 -65.57
C ILE A 110 8.22 49.62 -64.41
N ASN A 111 7.32 48.68 -64.71
CA ASN A 111 6.76 47.74 -63.73
C ASN A 111 7.35 46.33 -63.90
N ASN A 112 8.47 46.23 -64.64
CA ASN A 112 9.31 45.05 -64.65
C ASN A 112 10.50 45.34 -63.73
N LYS A 113 10.55 44.70 -62.55
CA LYS A 113 11.85 44.26 -62.02
C LYS A 113 12.49 43.54 -63.20
N VAL A 114 13.48 44.16 -63.85
CA VAL A 114 14.28 43.46 -64.87
C VAL A 114 14.91 42.31 -64.12
N LYS A 115 14.34 41.14 -64.36
CA LYS A 115 14.78 39.86 -63.86
C LYS A 115 16.20 39.66 -64.39
N MET A 116 17.21 39.97 -63.58
CA MET A 116 18.61 39.85 -63.97
C MET A 116 19.03 38.39 -63.90
N GLU A 117 19.74 37.93 -64.92
CA GLU A 117 20.35 36.61 -64.98
C GLU A 117 21.56 36.53 -64.04
N SER A 118 21.84 35.33 -63.51
CA SER A 118 22.87 35.07 -62.52
C SER A 118 24.25 35.54 -62.99
N ILE A 119 24.58 35.37 -64.27
CA ILE A 119 25.87 35.78 -64.85
C ILE A 119 26.07 37.31 -64.81
N ALA A 120 25.00 38.09 -65.02
CA ALA A 120 25.10 39.55 -64.99
C ALA A 120 25.41 40.07 -63.57
N ILE A 121 24.76 39.49 -62.56
CA ILE A 121 24.98 39.84 -61.15
C ILE A 121 26.40 39.46 -60.72
N LEU A 122 26.90 38.30 -61.15
CA LEU A 122 28.25 37.85 -60.82
C LEU A 122 29.35 38.70 -61.49
N LYS A 123 29.12 39.20 -62.71
CA LYS A 123 30.03 40.15 -63.36
C LYS A 123 30.11 41.48 -62.62
N GLU A 124 28.96 42.03 -62.22
CA GLU A 124 28.91 43.25 -61.42
C GLU A 124 29.66 43.08 -60.08
N ALA A 125 29.43 41.98 -59.38
CA ALA A 125 30.13 41.67 -58.12
C ALA A 125 31.65 41.54 -58.30
N LYS A 126 32.13 40.97 -59.41
CA LYS A 126 33.56 40.85 -59.73
C LYS A 126 34.23 42.22 -59.95
N GLU A 127 33.57 43.17 -60.61
CA GLU A 127 34.10 44.52 -60.79
C GLU A 127 34.13 45.31 -59.47
N ILE A 128 33.09 45.19 -58.64
CA ILE A 128 33.08 45.83 -57.31
C ILE A 128 34.20 45.25 -56.42
N LEU A 129 34.51 43.95 -56.56
CA LEU A 129 35.60 43.32 -55.80
C LEU A 129 36.96 43.92 -56.16
N LYS A 130 37.16 44.30 -57.43
CA LYS A 130 38.39 44.95 -57.88
C LYS A 130 38.58 46.31 -57.21
N GLN A 131 37.51 47.09 -57.04
CA GLN A 131 37.55 48.37 -56.32
C GLN A 131 37.86 48.18 -54.83
N PHE A 132 37.22 47.19 -54.20
CA PHE A 132 37.47 46.88 -52.80
C PHE A 132 38.93 46.47 -52.54
N LYS A 133 39.55 45.72 -53.46
CA LYS A 133 40.99 45.38 -53.41
C LYS A 133 41.89 46.62 -53.42
N GLN A 134 41.54 47.67 -54.17
CA GLN A 134 42.32 48.92 -54.23
C GLN A 134 42.28 49.69 -52.90
N ILE A 135 41.12 49.73 -52.23
CA ILE A 135 40.97 50.38 -50.92
C ILE A 135 41.84 49.66 -49.86
N LEU A 136 41.83 48.32 -49.86
CA LEU A 136 42.66 47.53 -48.95
C LEU A 136 44.16 47.75 -49.19
N GLN A 137 44.59 47.85 -50.46
CA GLN A 137 45.98 48.18 -50.80
C GLN A 137 46.39 49.56 -50.30
N HIS A 138 45.54 50.58 -50.41
CA HIS A 138 45.84 51.93 -49.93
C HIS A 138 46.04 51.99 -48.40
N ILE A 139 45.29 51.18 -47.65
CA ILE A 139 45.44 51.03 -46.19
C ILE A 139 46.72 50.27 -45.84
N CYS A 140 47.14 49.32 -46.68
CA CYS A 140 48.45 48.69 -46.55
C CYS A 140 49.61 49.65 -46.86
N GLU A 141 49.49 50.57 -47.81
CA GLU A 141 50.56 51.50 -48.18
C GLU A 141 50.81 52.60 -47.12
N ARG A 142 49.76 53.08 -46.44
CA ARG A 142 49.86 54.10 -45.37
C ARG A 142 50.34 53.55 -44.01
N GLY A 143 50.40 52.22 -43.84
CA GLY A 143 51.08 51.54 -42.74
C GLY A 143 50.65 51.96 -41.32
N ARG A 144 51.64 52.23 -40.44
CA ARG A 144 51.48 52.37 -38.98
C ARG A 144 50.89 53.70 -38.48
N ARG A 145 50.61 54.66 -39.38
CA ARG A 145 50.13 56.01 -39.03
C ARG A 145 48.71 56.28 -39.52
N ILE A 146 47.84 55.29 -39.39
CA ILE A 146 46.44 55.42 -39.79
C ILE A 146 45.61 55.75 -38.53
N PRO A 147 44.76 56.79 -38.56
CA PRO A 147 43.77 57.01 -37.51
C PRO A 147 42.86 55.79 -37.39
N ILE A 148 42.59 55.33 -36.17
CA ILE A 148 41.84 54.10 -35.95
C ILE A 148 40.43 54.17 -36.57
N GLU A 149 39.81 55.35 -36.64
CA GLU A 149 38.53 55.56 -37.32
C GLU A 149 38.50 54.97 -38.74
N ASN A 150 39.57 55.12 -39.52
CA ASN A 150 39.63 54.63 -40.89
C ASN A 150 39.73 53.10 -40.94
N ILE A 151 40.35 52.49 -39.92
CA ILE A 151 40.43 51.03 -39.79
C ILE A 151 39.08 50.47 -39.35
N LEU A 152 38.40 51.12 -38.40
CA LEU A 152 37.07 50.69 -37.95
C LEU A 152 36.00 50.80 -39.05
N ARG A 153 36.10 51.78 -39.96
CA ARG A 153 35.18 51.90 -41.10
C ARG A 153 35.25 50.71 -42.08
N LEU A 154 36.36 49.99 -42.13
CA LEU A 154 36.45 48.75 -42.91
C LEU A 154 35.65 47.60 -42.29
N PHE A 155 35.47 47.62 -40.98
CA PHE A 155 34.83 46.54 -40.22
C PHE A 155 33.52 47.05 -39.61
N PRO A 156 32.42 47.02 -40.38
CA PRO A 156 31.12 47.52 -39.91
C PRO A 156 30.63 46.80 -38.65
N ASP A 157 31.02 45.54 -38.44
CA ASP A 157 30.85 44.82 -37.19
C ASP A 157 32.20 44.45 -36.58
N ILE A 158 32.59 45.17 -35.53
CA ILE A 158 33.86 44.96 -34.83
C ILE A 158 33.96 43.56 -34.20
N ASN A 159 32.84 42.90 -33.88
CA ASN A 159 32.86 41.57 -33.26
C ASN A 159 33.31 40.48 -34.24
N GLN A 160 33.03 40.70 -35.54
CA GLN A 160 33.36 39.82 -36.66
C GLN A 160 34.64 40.26 -37.41
N ALA A 161 35.21 41.41 -37.04
CA ALA A 161 36.40 41.97 -37.68
C ALA A 161 37.59 41.00 -37.76
N GLN A 162 37.75 40.11 -36.77
CA GLN A 162 38.80 39.08 -36.79
C GLN A 162 38.58 38.05 -37.93
N ASN A 163 37.34 37.60 -38.11
CA ASN A 163 36.96 36.64 -39.14
C ASN A 163 37.02 37.29 -40.54
N ASP A 164 36.62 38.56 -40.62
CA ASP A 164 36.80 39.37 -41.82
C ASP A 164 38.28 39.54 -42.16
N LEU A 165 39.14 39.84 -41.18
CA LEU A 165 40.58 39.94 -41.37
C LEU A 165 41.21 38.63 -41.86
N GLU A 166 40.76 37.48 -41.35
CA GLU A 166 41.24 36.17 -41.82
C GLU A 166 40.79 35.89 -43.27
N THR A 167 39.54 36.20 -43.59
CA THR A 167 38.99 36.05 -44.94
C THR A 167 39.67 36.98 -45.94
N LEU A 168 40.02 38.20 -45.51
CA LEU A 168 40.69 39.22 -46.31
C LEU A 168 42.22 39.13 -46.27
N ALA A 169 42.80 38.26 -45.43
CA ALA A 169 44.25 38.11 -45.27
C ALA A 169 45.02 37.89 -46.59
N PRO A 170 44.50 37.15 -47.60
CA PRO A 170 45.18 37.01 -48.89
C PRO A 170 45.35 38.32 -49.66
N LEU A 171 44.59 39.35 -49.32
CA LEU A 171 44.60 40.67 -49.98
C LEU A 171 45.44 41.72 -49.22
N LEU A 172 45.94 41.39 -48.02
CA LEU A 172 46.68 42.30 -47.15
C LEU A 172 48.18 41.98 -47.13
N ILE A 173 49.02 43.00 -46.95
CA ILE A 173 50.47 42.80 -46.76
C ILE A 173 50.72 42.14 -45.39
N LYS A 174 51.54 41.07 -45.37
CA LYS A 174 51.80 40.25 -44.16
C LYS A 174 52.25 41.06 -42.94
N ASP A 175 52.99 42.15 -43.14
CA ASP A 175 53.59 42.95 -42.05
C ASP A 175 52.58 43.85 -41.31
N ILE A 176 51.40 44.08 -41.87
CA ILE A 176 50.36 44.96 -41.29
C ILE A 176 49.26 44.15 -40.58
N LEU A 177 49.16 42.86 -40.90
CA LEU A 177 48.17 41.96 -40.30
C LEU A 177 48.24 41.90 -38.75
N PRO A 178 49.42 41.85 -38.10
CA PRO A 178 49.49 41.85 -36.63
C PRO A 178 48.96 43.15 -36.01
N LEU A 179 49.27 44.29 -36.64
CA LEU A 179 48.81 45.60 -36.17
C LEU A 179 47.28 45.71 -36.25
N LEU A 180 46.69 45.28 -37.37
CA LEU A 180 45.22 45.27 -37.53
C LEU A 180 44.54 44.31 -36.56
N ARG A 181 45.15 43.14 -36.27
CA ARG A 181 44.66 42.19 -35.25
C ARG A 181 44.68 42.79 -33.85
N SER A 182 45.78 43.43 -33.44
CA SER A 182 45.88 44.08 -32.13
C SER A 182 44.83 45.18 -31.95
N ILE A 183 44.61 46.00 -32.98
CA ILE A 183 43.61 47.08 -32.95
C ILE A 183 42.20 46.50 -32.90
N THR A 184 41.84 45.60 -33.82
CA THR A 184 40.50 45.02 -33.85
C THR A 184 40.18 44.24 -32.56
N SER A 185 41.16 43.52 -31.99
CA SER A 185 41.03 42.85 -30.69
C SER A 185 40.81 43.83 -29.53
N PHE A 186 41.61 44.90 -29.46
CA PHE A 186 41.41 45.95 -28.45
C PHE A 186 40.02 46.59 -28.56
N TRP A 187 39.57 46.93 -29.77
CA TRP A 187 38.29 47.60 -29.97
C TRP A 187 37.08 46.70 -29.75
N LYS A 188 37.23 45.40 -30.01
CA LYS A 188 36.25 44.37 -29.66
C LYS A 188 36.08 44.27 -28.14
N ASP A 189 37.18 44.23 -27.39
CA ASP A 189 37.17 44.05 -25.93
C ASP A 189 37.25 45.37 -25.13
N ARG A 190 37.18 46.53 -25.79
CA ARG A 190 37.43 47.85 -25.20
C ARG A 190 36.62 48.11 -23.93
N ILE A 191 35.33 47.76 -23.95
CA ILE A 191 34.43 47.96 -22.81
C ILE A 191 34.87 47.08 -21.63
N ARG A 192 35.25 45.83 -21.91
CA ARG A 192 35.71 44.88 -20.91
C ARG A 192 37.05 45.31 -20.31
N ILE A 193 38.00 45.72 -21.15
CA ILE A 193 39.33 46.22 -20.72
C ILE A 193 39.17 47.46 -19.82
N ARG A 194 38.36 48.44 -20.23
CA ARG A 194 38.06 49.62 -19.41
C ARG A 194 37.43 49.26 -18.07
N SER A 195 36.52 48.30 -18.07
CA SER A 195 35.87 47.81 -16.85
C SER A 195 36.87 47.11 -15.94
N ILE A 196 37.80 46.31 -16.48
CA ILE A 196 38.88 45.67 -15.72
C ILE A 196 39.80 46.73 -15.09
N CYS A 197 40.27 47.71 -15.87
CA CYS A 197 41.12 48.78 -15.35
C CYS A 197 40.42 49.57 -14.23
N THR A 198 39.13 49.87 -14.41
CA THR A 198 38.33 50.55 -13.39
C THR A 198 38.14 49.70 -12.15
N GLY A 199 37.90 48.39 -12.30
CA GLY A 199 37.76 47.47 -11.18
C GLY A 199 39.03 47.27 -10.38
N ILE A 200 40.19 47.25 -11.03
CA ILE A 200 41.49 47.20 -10.36
C ILE A 200 41.71 48.49 -9.55
N MET A 201 41.35 49.66 -10.10
CA MET A 201 41.40 50.93 -9.35
C MET A 201 40.42 50.95 -8.16
N ASN A 202 39.23 50.39 -8.31
CA ASN A 202 38.25 50.28 -7.21
C ASN A 202 38.75 49.34 -6.12
N LEU A 203 39.32 48.19 -6.49
CA LEU A 203 39.91 47.25 -5.53
C LEU A 203 41.11 47.87 -4.78
N SER A 204 41.97 48.62 -5.48
CA SER A 204 43.12 49.28 -4.86
C SER A 204 42.74 50.43 -3.93
N SER A 205 41.54 51.01 -4.08
CA SER A 205 41.00 51.97 -3.10
C SER A 205 40.61 51.32 -1.78
N LYS A 206 40.29 50.02 -1.80
CA LYS A 206 39.76 49.27 -0.65
C LYS A 206 40.81 48.40 0.03
N ILE A 207 41.75 47.85 -0.73
CA ILE A 207 42.87 47.04 -0.26
C ILE A 207 44.15 47.77 -0.64
N SER A 208 45.11 47.88 0.28
CA SER A 208 46.41 48.49 -0.01
C SER A 208 47.19 47.63 -1.04
N VAL A 209 47.15 48.04 -2.32
CA VAL A 209 47.82 47.36 -3.44
C VAL A 209 48.89 48.24 -4.06
N ASP A 210 50.04 47.65 -4.38
CA ASP A 210 51.16 48.31 -5.09
C ASP A 210 51.01 48.18 -6.62
N ILE A 211 50.29 49.12 -7.27
CA ILE A 211 50.10 49.21 -8.73
C ILE A 211 50.27 50.67 -9.18
N ASP A 212 50.91 50.89 -10.32
CA ASP A 212 51.02 52.22 -10.96
C ASP A 212 49.67 52.66 -11.58
N PRO A 213 49.00 53.71 -11.06
CA PRO A 213 47.72 54.18 -11.57
C PRO A 213 47.82 54.94 -12.91
N SER A 214 49.03 55.35 -13.32
CA SER A 214 49.23 56.20 -14.52
C SER A 214 49.02 55.44 -15.83
N PHE A 215 49.43 54.16 -15.87
CA PHE A 215 49.22 53.28 -17.01
C PHE A 215 47.73 52.93 -17.21
N LEU A 216 47.01 52.62 -16.13
CA LEU A 216 45.57 52.32 -16.16
C LEU A 216 44.74 53.50 -16.70
N ARG A 217 45.14 54.74 -16.39
CA ARG A 217 44.50 55.95 -16.94
C ARG A 217 44.77 56.11 -18.44
N SER A 218 45.96 55.74 -18.90
CA SER A 218 46.37 55.81 -20.31
C SER A 218 45.61 54.80 -21.19
N LEU A 219 45.29 53.62 -20.67
CA LEU A 219 44.39 52.65 -21.34
C LEU A 219 42.96 53.16 -21.47
N ASN A 220 42.44 53.81 -20.42
CA ASN A 220 41.09 54.36 -20.43
C ASN A 220 40.93 55.54 -21.42
N SER A 221 41.99 56.30 -21.72
CA SER A 221 41.94 57.47 -22.59
C SER A 221 42.03 57.19 -24.10
N ILE A 222 42.25 55.94 -24.54
CA ILE A 222 42.32 55.59 -25.97
C ILE A 222 40.97 55.84 -26.67
N ASP A 223 40.98 56.67 -27.72
CA ASP A 223 39.85 57.00 -28.58
C ASP A 223 40.13 56.75 -30.08
N GLN A 224 39.17 57.05 -30.96
CA GLN A 224 39.25 56.76 -32.40
C GLN A 224 40.27 57.63 -33.16
N ARG A 225 40.79 58.70 -32.53
CA ARG A 225 41.74 59.66 -33.13
C ARG A 225 43.19 59.29 -32.85
N VAL A 226 43.43 58.36 -31.94
CA VAL A 226 44.76 57.81 -31.63
C VAL A 226 45.32 57.07 -32.86
N LEU A 227 46.63 57.15 -33.05
CA LEU A 227 47.32 56.45 -34.14
C LEU A 227 47.40 54.94 -33.86
N SER A 228 47.32 54.13 -34.92
CA SER A 228 47.38 52.67 -34.85
C SER A 228 48.55 52.11 -34.02
N GLU A 229 49.76 52.69 -34.12
CA GLU A 229 50.96 52.23 -33.41
C GLU A 229 50.88 52.46 -31.89
N GLN A 230 50.31 53.59 -31.45
CA GLN A 230 50.15 53.92 -30.03
C GLN A 230 49.13 52.99 -29.36
N CYS A 231 48.02 52.70 -30.04
CA CYS A 231 47.01 51.76 -29.55
C CYS A 231 47.57 50.33 -29.42
N SER A 232 48.35 49.87 -30.41
CA SER A 232 48.94 48.53 -30.38
C SER A 232 49.95 48.38 -29.24
N SER A 233 50.83 49.37 -29.04
CA SER A 233 51.84 49.33 -27.98
C SER A 233 51.21 49.32 -26.57
N ILE A 234 50.19 50.17 -26.33
CA ILE A 234 49.50 50.21 -25.03
C ILE A 234 48.70 48.91 -24.79
N TYR A 235 48.09 48.36 -25.83
CA TYR A 235 47.37 47.08 -25.72
C TYR A 235 48.31 45.89 -25.47
N GLU A 236 49.47 45.83 -26.12
CA GLU A 236 50.49 44.81 -25.84
C GLU A 236 50.99 44.86 -24.39
N GLN A 237 51.20 46.07 -23.87
CA GLN A 237 51.58 46.24 -22.46
C GLN A 237 50.46 45.78 -21.51
N TYR A 238 49.19 46.04 -21.82
CA TYR A 238 48.05 45.50 -21.06
C TYR A 238 48.01 43.97 -21.08
N LEU A 239 48.28 43.37 -22.23
CA LEU A 239 48.34 41.92 -22.36
C LEU A 239 49.44 41.33 -21.47
N GLU A 240 50.60 41.98 -21.36
CA GLU A 240 51.71 41.51 -20.52
C GLU A 240 51.50 41.72 -19.03
N ASP A 241 50.98 42.88 -18.64
CA ASP A 241 50.85 43.24 -17.23
C ASP A 241 49.62 42.62 -16.56
N PHE A 242 48.57 42.31 -17.32
CA PHE A 242 47.30 41.84 -16.78
C PHE A 242 46.80 40.54 -17.43
N GLU A 243 46.56 40.54 -18.76
CA GLU A 243 45.82 39.44 -19.40
C GLU A 243 46.59 38.11 -19.45
N ARG A 244 47.93 38.15 -19.58
CA ARG A 244 48.79 36.95 -19.53
C ARG A 244 49.06 36.46 -18.10
N LYS A 245 48.87 37.31 -17.08
CA LYS A 245 49.17 36.98 -15.67
C LYS A 245 47.94 36.50 -14.88
N CYS A 246 46.75 36.97 -15.23
CA CYS A 246 45.52 36.65 -14.51
C CYS A 246 44.74 35.54 -15.22
N SER A 247 44.16 34.60 -14.45
CA SER A 247 43.16 33.70 -15.01
C SER A 247 41.91 34.44 -15.53
N ALA A 248 41.22 33.84 -16.50
CA ALA A 248 40.01 34.41 -17.11
C ALA A 248 38.90 34.72 -16.08
N ASN A 249 38.83 33.94 -15.00
CA ASN A 249 37.87 34.14 -13.91
C ASN A 249 38.19 35.39 -13.09
N VAL A 250 39.47 35.64 -12.79
CA VAL A 250 39.91 36.83 -12.06
C VAL A 250 39.73 38.09 -12.90
N LEU A 251 40.05 38.04 -14.21
CA LEU A 251 39.78 39.16 -15.12
C LEU A 251 38.28 39.46 -15.22
N THR A 252 37.44 38.44 -15.20
CA THR A 252 35.98 38.61 -15.18
C THR A 252 35.52 39.27 -13.88
N LEU A 253 36.04 38.84 -12.73
CA LEU A 253 35.80 39.46 -11.43
C LEU A 253 36.18 40.95 -11.44
N PHE A 254 37.38 41.31 -11.91
CA PHE A 254 37.79 42.71 -12.01
C PHE A 254 36.92 43.52 -12.97
N SER A 255 36.46 42.91 -14.07
CA SER A 255 35.49 43.56 -14.96
C SER A 255 34.18 43.89 -14.24
N PHE A 256 33.67 42.99 -13.38
CA PHE A 256 32.50 43.24 -12.55
C PHE A 256 32.74 44.31 -11.47
N TYR A 257 33.91 44.33 -10.84
CA TYR A 257 34.28 45.38 -9.87
C TYR A 257 34.25 46.79 -10.48
N GLY A 258 34.59 46.91 -11.77
CA GLY A 258 34.55 48.19 -12.47
C GLY A 258 33.19 48.55 -13.06
N SER A 259 32.40 47.56 -13.47
CA SER A 259 31.10 47.78 -14.12
C SER A 259 29.92 47.82 -13.13
N SER A 260 30.08 47.31 -11.90
CA SER A 260 29.00 47.18 -10.90
C SER A 260 29.45 47.58 -9.49
N GLN A 261 29.96 48.80 -9.33
CA GLN A 261 30.44 49.31 -8.04
C GLN A 261 29.37 49.20 -6.92
N ASP A 262 28.12 49.55 -7.23
CA ASP A 262 26.98 49.48 -6.30
C ASP A 262 26.71 48.08 -5.73
N LEU A 263 27.08 47.02 -6.46
CA LEU A 263 26.93 45.62 -6.03
C LEU A 263 27.96 45.30 -4.95
N PHE A 264 29.23 45.64 -5.20
CA PHE A 264 30.31 45.34 -4.27
C PHE A 264 30.19 46.19 -3.00
N GLU A 265 29.87 47.49 -3.12
CA GLU A 265 29.60 48.33 -1.95
C GLU A 265 28.47 47.78 -1.08
N PHE A 266 27.43 47.22 -1.71
CA PHE A 266 26.34 46.59 -0.98
C PHE A 266 26.76 45.26 -0.34
N LEU A 267 27.43 44.37 -1.07
CA LEU A 267 27.98 43.12 -0.54
C LEU A 267 28.90 43.37 0.66
N ASP A 268 29.64 44.47 0.65
CA ASP A 268 30.52 44.86 1.75
C ASP A 268 29.78 45.39 2.97
N SER A 269 28.63 46.04 2.76
CA SER A 269 27.81 46.56 3.85
C SER A 269 27.07 45.48 4.65
N LEU A 270 26.91 44.27 4.08
CA LEU A 270 26.13 43.20 4.68
C LEU A 270 26.93 42.38 5.70
N ALA A 271 26.34 42.16 6.87
CA ALA A 271 26.81 41.18 7.85
C ALA A 271 26.36 39.76 7.48
N ALA A 272 26.94 38.75 8.13
CA ALA A 272 26.59 37.34 7.90
C ALA A 272 25.09 37.06 8.14
N ASP A 273 24.51 37.69 9.17
CA ASP A 273 23.10 37.56 9.50
C ASP A 273 22.18 38.14 8.41
N ASP A 274 22.61 39.20 7.72
CA ASP A 274 21.82 39.85 6.67
C ASP A 274 21.67 38.95 5.45
N VAL A 275 22.72 38.18 5.13
CA VAL A 275 22.71 37.22 4.01
C VAL A 275 21.83 36.01 4.35
N TYR A 276 21.84 35.55 5.61
CA TYR A 276 20.95 34.47 6.04
C TYR A 276 19.47 34.91 6.00
N ASN A 277 19.18 36.12 6.48
CA ASN A 277 17.83 36.69 6.43
C ASN A 277 17.31 36.82 4.98
N LEU A 278 18.20 37.20 4.05
CA LEU A 278 17.88 37.24 2.63
C LEU A 278 17.61 35.84 2.04
N GLN A 279 18.35 34.81 2.44
CA GLN A 279 18.12 33.43 1.98
C GLN A 279 16.81 32.84 2.50
N GLU A 280 16.48 33.05 3.78
CA GLU A 280 15.24 32.56 4.39
C GLU A 280 14.01 33.26 3.80
N ALA A 281 14.07 34.58 3.62
CA ALA A 281 12.96 35.34 3.08
C ALA A 281 12.52 34.85 1.68
N VAL A 282 13.41 34.25 0.91
CA VAL A 282 13.15 33.85 -0.48
C VAL A 282 12.30 32.59 -0.59
N ASN A 283 12.21 31.78 0.46
CA ASN A 283 11.33 30.61 0.48
C ASN A 283 9.84 31.00 0.49
N ASP A 284 9.52 32.21 0.95
CA ASP A 284 8.14 32.69 1.15
C ASP A 284 7.66 33.62 0.03
N TRP A 285 8.52 34.00 -0.92
CA TRP A 285 8.22 35.02 -1.93
C TRP A 285 7.87 34.38 -3.28
N ASP A 286 6.87 34.97 -3.94
CA ASP A 286 6.40 34.55 -5.26
C ASP A 286 7.52 34.70 -6.31
N GLU A 287 7.77 33.68 -7.15
CA GLU A 287 8.88 33.61 -8.13
C GLU A 287 8.90 34.74 -9.19
N THR A 288 7.99 35.71 -9.10
CA THR A 288 7.78 36.80 -10.07
C THR A 288 8.70 38.00 -9.89
N LEU A 289 9.34 38.17 -8.71
CA LEU A 289 10.16 39.36 -8.40
C LEU A 289 11.67 39.12 -8.50
N VAL A 290 12.18 38.02 -7.92
CA VAL A 290 13.58 37.58 -8.02
C VAL A 290 13.58 36.05 -7.94
N ASN A 291 14.28 35.38 -8.85
CA ASN A 291 14.40 33.93 -8.82
C ASN A 291 15.17 33.50 -7.57
N THR A 292 14.69 32.46 -6.88
CA THR A 292 15.36 31.84 -5.73
C THR A 292 16.85 31.58 -5.97
N LYS A 293 17.20 31.11 -7.18
CA LYS A 293 18.58 30.89 -7.59
C LYS A 293 19.44 32.16 -7.50
N THR A 294 18.89 33.32 -7.81
CA THR A 294 19.64 34.59 -7.81
C THR A 294 20.05 35.05 -6.41
N ILE A 295 19.28 34.71 -5.38
CA ILE A 295 19.66 35.04 -3.99
C ILE A 295 20.71 34.07 -3.45
N PHE A 296 20.64 32.80 -3.84
CA PHE A 296 21.71 31.85 -3.59
C PHE A 296 23.00 32.26 -4.31
N ASP A 297 22.92 32.64 -5.59
CA ASP A 297 24.03 33.18 -6.36
C ASP A 297 24.66 34.41 -5.67
N PHE A 298 23.84 35.34 -5.17
CA PHE A 298 24.29 36.53 -4.42
C PHE A 298 25.02 36.16 -3.12
N SER A 299 24.51 35.20 -2.37
CA SER A 299 25.18 34.67 -1.18
C SER A 299 26.51 34.00 -1.51
N THR A 300 26.59 33.23 -2.60
CA THR A 300 27.83 32.62 -3.07
C THR A 300 28.89 33.69 -3.39
N VAL A 301 28.49 34.80 -4.02
CA VAL A 301 29.41 35.93 -4.28
C VAL A 301 29.89 36.56 -2.98
N LYS A 302 29.02 36.81 -2.01
CA LYS A 302 29.40 37.37 -0.70
C LYS A 302 30.39 36.47 0.04
N ASN A 303 30.09 35.18 0.12
CA ASN A 303 30.95 34.19 0.77
C ASN A 303 32.33 34.11 0.09
N PHE A 304 32.38 34.16 -1.24
CA PHE A 304 33.65 34.23 -1.97
C PHE A 304 34.49 35.46 -1.57
N LEU A 305 33.87 36.64 -1.54
CA LEU A 305 34.55 37.89 -1.20
C LEU A 305 35.05 37.91 0.24
N ASP A 306 34.24 37.46 1.19
CA ASP A 306 34.63 37.43 2.61
C ASP A 306 35.83 36.49 2.81
N ARG A 307 35.84 35.32 2.17
CA ARG A 307 37.00 34.40 2.18
C ARG A 307 38.23 35.02 1.53
N ALA A 308 38.06 35.74 0.42
CA ALA A 308 39.17 36.40 -0.28
C ALA A 308 39.78 37.51 0.56
N TYR A 309 38.97 38.38 1.15
CA TYR A 309 39.45 39.45 2.02
C TYR A 309 40.08 38.92 3.31
N ALA A 310 39.52 37.85 3.90
CA ALA A 310 40.13 37.18 5.03
C ALA A 310 41.51 36.60 4.67
N SER A 311 41.65 35.93 3.54
CA SER A 311 42.92 35.37 3.05
C SER A 311 43.97 36.47 2.78
N ILE A 312 43.56 37.60 2.20
CA ILE A 312 44.43 38.77 1.98
C ILE A 312 44.89 39.35 3.33
N SER A 313 43.96 39.54 4.28
CA SER A 313 44.28 40.07 5.62
C SER A 313 45.22 39.13 6.39
N GLU A 314 45.02 37.82 6.26
CA GLU A 314 45.88 36.81 6.87
C GLU A 314 47.29 36.83 6.28
N LYS A 315 47.43 36.88 4.94
CA LYS A 315 48.75 36.98 4.29
C LYS A 315 49.47 38.30 4.63
N GLN A 316 48.74 39.42 4.78
CA GLN A 316 49.29 40.69 5.25
C GLN A 316 49.85 40.56 6.68
N LYS A 317 49.11 39.92 7.60
CA LYS A 317 49.55 39.65 8.97
C LYS A 317 50.73 38.69 9.03
N GLN A 318 50.73 37.61 8.26
CA GLN A 318 51.82 36.63 8.21
C GLN A 318 53.14 37.23 7.72
N LEU A 319 53.07 38.16 6.75
CA LEU A 319 54.25 38.76 6.13
C LEU A 319 54.65 40.11 6.77
N ASN A 320 53.89 40.64 7.74
CA ASN A 320 54.06 41.98 8.32
C ASN A 320 54.16 43.10 7.26
N LEU A 321 53.37 43.01 6.18
CA LEU A 321 53.33 44.00 5.11
C LEU A 321 52.04 44.81 5.16
N THR A 322 52.14 46.12 4.92
CA THR A 322 51.00 47.04 4.83
C THR A 322 50.32 47.03 3.46
N SER A 323 51.04 46.63 2.40
CA SER A 323 50.52 46.42 1.05
C SER A 323 51.07 45.11 0.45
N LEU A 324 50.30 44.51 -0.46
CA LEU A 324 50.73 43.35 -1.22
C LEU A 324 50.95 43.73 -2.69
N SER A 325 51.90 43.07 -3.35
CA SER A 325 52.05 43.18 -4.80
C SER A 325 50.82 42.61 -5.51
N PHE A 326 50.51 43.14 -6.69
CA PHE A 326 49.35 42.71 -7.47
C PHE A 326 49.33 41.20 -7.72
N ASP A 327 50.47 40.59 -8.03
CA ASP A 327 50.60 39.13 -8.24
C ASP A 327 50.18 38.31 -7.01
N ARG A 328 50.49 38.79 -5.79
CA ARG A 328 50.13 38.08 -4.55
C ARG A 328 48.65 38.17 -4.25
N ILE A 329 48.00 39.28 -4.62
CA ILE A 329 46.56 39.45 -4.46
C ILE A 329 45.81 38.56 -5.45
N ILE A 330 46.25 38.52 -6.71
CA ILE A 330 45.72 37.58 -7.71
C ILE A 330 45.80 36.16 -7.17
N GLY A 331 46.95 35.76 -6.63
CA GLY A 331 47.13 34.44 -6.02
C GLY A 331 46.10 34.12 -4.92
N CYS A 332 45.69 35.10 -4.10
CA CYS A 332 44.65 34.86 -3.07
C CYS A 332 43.26 34.59 -3.68
N PHE A 333 42.91 35.31 -4.75
CA PHE A 333 41.66 35.05 -5.46
C PHE A 333 41.71 33.71 -6.20
N GLU A 334 42.84 33.38 -6.82
CA GLU A 334 43.02 32.11 -7.54
C GLU A 334 43.01 30.89 -6.61
N ASP A 335 43.64 30.98 -5.44
CA ASP A 335 43.64 29.93 -4.41
C ASP A 335 42.19 29.54 -4.05
N ILE A 336 41.30 30.52 -3.87
CA ILE A 336 39.89 30.29 -3.49
C ILE A 336 39.07 29.77 -4.67
N LEU A 337 39.36 30.25 -5.89
CA LEU A 337 38.69 29.79 -7.11
C LEU A 337 38.97 28.32 -7.45
N THR A 338 39.97 27.68 -6.84
CA THR A 338 40.17 26.22 -6.97
C THR A 338 39.06 25.38 -6.33
N ASN A 339 38.27 25.97 -5.43
CA ASN A 339 37.16 25.28 -4.78
C ASN A 339 35.96 25.14 -5.72
N LYS A 340 35.44 23.91 -5.85
CA LYS A 340 34.30 23.56 -6.71
C LYS A 340 33.04 24.41 -6.45
N GLU A 341 32.89 24.93 -5.24
CA GLU A 341 31.80 25.84 -4.84
C GLU A 341 31.72 27.11 -5.72
N PHE A 342 32.84 27.55 -6.31
CA PHE A 342 32.93 28.81 -7.07
C PHE A 342 33.11 28.62 -8.59
N ASN A 343 32.92 27.42 -9.12
CA ASN A 343 33.10 27.12 -10.55
C ASN A 343 32.20 27.98 -11.46
N ASP A 344 31.01 28.38 -10.98
CA ASP A 344 30.04 29.21 -11.73
C ASP A 344 30.03 30.69 -11.28
N LEU A 345 31.05 31.16 -10.55
CA LEU A 345 31.08 32.51 -9.94
C LEU A 345 30.77 33.65 -10.93
N ALA A 346 31.22 33.54 -12.19
CA ALA A 346 30.91 34.52 -13.22
C ALA A 346 29.40 34.65 -13.51
N LYS A 347 28.67 33.52 -13.52
CA LYS A 347 27.20 33.53 -13.65
C LYS A 347 26.54 34.09 -12.39
N CYS A 348 27.08 33.77 -11.21
CA CYS A 348 26.56 34.26 -9.95
C CYS A 348 26.70 35.79 -9.83
N LEU A 349 27.84 36.35 -10.25
CA LEU A 349 28.06 37.80 -10.32
C LEU A 349 27.07 38.48 -11.27
N GLN A 350 26.83 37.87 -12.44
CA GLN A 350 25.90 38.41 -13.43
C GLN A 350 24.45 38.44 -12.92
N SER A 351 23.96 37.34 -12.32
CA SER A 351 22.60 37.27 -11.79
C SER A 351 22.40 38.23 -10.61
N SER A 352 23.42 38.33 -9.74
CA SER A 352 23.46 39.24 -8.59
C SER A 352 23.42 40.71 -9.00
N ALA A 353 24.19 41.09 -10.02
CA ALA A 353 24.22 42.46 -10.53
C ALA A 353 22.87 42.88 -11.13
N LEU A 354 22.26 42.01 -11.95
CA LEU A 354 20.98 42.28 -12.62
C LEU A 354 19.83 42.47 -11.62
N SER A 355 19.86 41.78 -10.48
CA SER A 355 18.77 41.78 -9.50
C SER A 355 19.03 42.65 -8.27
N LEU A 356 20.16 43.38 -8.23
CA LEU A 356 20.62 44.14 -7.06
C LEU A 356 19.56 45.10 -6.48
N ALA A 357 18.82 45.82 -7.34
CA ALA A 357 17.80 46.76 -6.90
C ALA A 357 16.67 46.06 -6.11
N SER A 358 16.27 44.88 -6.57
CA SER A 358 15.27 44.04 -5.89
C SER A 358 15.83 43.49 -4.58
N ILE A 359 17.09 43.04 -4.56
CA ILE A 359 17.74 42.52 -3.35
C ILE A 359 17.86 43.61 -2.26
N LYS A 360 18.29 44.82 -2.63
CA LYS A 360 18.38 45.97 -1.71
C LYS A 360 17.03 46.32 -1.07
N ARG A 361 15.95 46.25 -1.86
CA ARG A 361 14.59 46.51 -1.37
C ARG A 361 14.15 45.45 -0.35
N ILE A 362 14.42 44.17 -0.63
CA ILE A 362 14.09 43.07 0.29
C ILE A 362 14.85 43.22 1.62
N HIS A 363 16.13 43.57 1.56
CA HIS A 363 16.96 43.75 2.75
C HIS A 363 16.46 44.87 3.68
N LEU A 364 16.04 46.01 3.12
CA LEU A 364 15.46 47.13 3.87
C LEU A 364 14.13 46.78 4.55
N GLU A 365 13.26 46.03 3.86
CA GLU A 365 11.96 45.62 4.40
C GLU A 365 12.10 44.60 5.56
N LEU A 366 13.20 43.82 5.60
CA LEU A 366 13.46 42.83 6.65
C LEU A 366 14.01 43.46 7.94
N THR A 367 14.91 44.44 7.83
CA THR A 367 15.60 45.06 8.98
C THR A 367 14.65 45.88 9.89
N ASP A 368 13.72 46.63 9.31
CA ASP A 368 12.73 47.40 10.08
C ASP A 368 11.69 46.51 10.78
N LYS A 369 11.32 45.38 10.17
CA LYS A 369 10.36 44.42 10.75
C LYS A 369 10.95 43.67 11.95
N GLU A 370 12.24 43.32 11.93
CA GLU A 370 12.89 42.55 13.00
C GLU A 370 13.01 43.31 14.32
N GLN A 371 13.36 44.61 14.29
CA GLN A 371 13.45 45.42 15.52
C GLN A 371 12.09 45.67 16.18
N SER A 372 11.04 45.84 15.37
CA SER A 372 9.66 45.99 15.86
C SER A 372 9.16 44.72 16.58
N LYS A 373 9.46 43.55 16.01
CA LYS A 373 9.06 42.24 16.56
C LYS A 373 9.74 41.92 17.88
N ARG A 374 11.03 42.24 18.05
CA ARG A 374 11.76 42.04 19.32
C ARG A 374 11.18 42.83 20.50
N ARG A 375 10.76 44.09 20.29
CA ARG A 375 10.08 44.89 21.33
C ARG A 375 8.73 44.28 21.70
N ARG A 376 7.96 43.87 20.68
CA ARG A 376 6.63 43.27 20.87
C ARG A 376 6.67 41.96 21.66
N ILE A 377 7.70 41.13 21.49
CA ILE A 377 7.92 39.91 22.29
C ILE A 377 8.14 40.24 23.77
N ALA A 378 8.93 41.28 24.07
CA ALA A 378 9.19 41.70 25.45
C ALA A 378 7.92 42.22 26.14
N ASP A 379 7.12 43.02 25.42
CA ASP A 379 5.87 43.61 25.94
C ASP A 379 4.80 42.54 26.25
N ILE A 380 4.71 41.49 25.41
CA ILE A 380 3.78 40.35 25.63
C ILE A 380 4.12 39.58 26.91
N LEU A 381 5.41 39.34 27.18
CA LEU A 381 5.82 38.58 28.37
C LEU A 381 5.67 39.36 29.68
N GLN A 382 5.81 40.69 29.65
CA GLN A 382 5.90 41.50 30.87
C GLN A 382 4.60 42.21 31.25
N SER A 383 3.71 42.48 30.30
CA SER A 383 2.62 43.44 30.47
C SER A 383 1.35 43.07 29.70
N SER A 384 0.95 41.79 29.71
CA SER A 384 -0.23 41.34 28.98
C SER A 384 -1.27 40.60 29.83
N ASN A 385 -2.54 40.81 29.48
CA ASN A 385 -3.67 39.99 29.90
C ASN A 385 -4.00 39.00 28.78
N ILE A 386 -4.16 37.73 29.14
CA ILE A 386 -4.40 36.64 28.20
C ILE A 386 -5.84 36.13 28.36
N GLU A 387 -6.60 36.15 27.28
CA GLU A 387 -7.95 35.58 27.21
C GLU A 387 -8.03 34.54 26.10
N PHE A 388 -8.66 33.39 26.36
CA PHE A 388 -8.99 32.40 25.34
C PHE A 388 -10.40 32.65 24.84
N VAL A 389 -10.57 32.86 23.54
CA VAL A 389 -11.84 33.28 22.94
C VAL A 389 -12.27 32.31 21.86
N ARG A 390 -13.58 32.03 21.82
CA ARG A 390 -14.20 31.21 20.79
C ARG A 390 -14.49 32.07 19.56
N ILE A 391 -14.01 31.66 18.39
CA ILE A 391 -14.20 32.38 17.12
C ILE A 391 -15.02 31.54 16.14
N GLY A 392 -15.93 32.20 15.41
CA GLY A 392 -16.67 31.63 14.28
C GLY A 392 -18.12 31.20 14.60
N HIS A 393 -19.06 31.56 13.72
CA HIS A 393 -20.46 31.10 13.76
C HIS A 393 -20.71 29.78 12.99
N HIS A 394 -19.76 29.34 12.16
CA HIS A 394 -19.94 28.18 11.25
C HIS A 394 -18.84 27.12 11.32
N GLU A 395 -17.61 27.48 11.70
CA GLU A 395 -16.54 26.55 12.07
C GLU A 395 -16.01 27.01 13.42
N VAL A 396 -16.30 26.27 14.49
CA VAL A 396 -15.82 26.69 15.80
C VAL A 396 -14.33 26.38 15.92
N ALA A 397 -13.56 27.45 16.12
CA ALA A 397 -12.17 27.43 16.48
C ALA A 397 -11.98 28.19 17.80
N PHE A 398 -10.92 27.82 18.53
CA PHE A 398 -10.45 28.61 19.67
C PHE A 398 -9.26 29.43 19.21
N ASP A 399 -9.18 30.65 19.70
CA ASP A 399 -8.04 31.54 19.51
C ASP A 399 -7.70 32.20 20.85
N ILE A 400 -6.58 32.89 20.90
CA ILE A 400 -6.12 33.66 22.05
C ILE A 400 -6.20 35.14 21.71
N TYR A 401 -6.70 35.96 22.63
CA TYR A 401 -6.57 37.41 22.58
C TYR A 401 -5.68 37.87 23.72
N ILE A 402 -4.58 38.53 23.35
CA ILE A 402 -3.64 39.12 24.30
C ILE A 402 -3.80 40.65 24.22
N THR A 403 -4.08 41.27 25.38
CA THR A 403 -4.19 42.73 25.53
C THR A 403 -3.02 43.27 26.33
N LEU A 404 -2.35 44.31 25.83
CA LEU A 404 -1.22 44.95 26.49
C LEU A 404 -1.72 46.02 27.47
N GLN A 405 -1.24 45.99 28.72
CA GLN A 405 -1.56 47.01 29.71
C GLN A 405 -0.63 48.22 29.54
N ASN A 406 -1.10 49.28 28.91
CA ASN A 406 -0.37 50.55 28.85
C ASN A 406 -0.46 51.26 30.22
N HIS A 407 0.61 51.20 31.02
CA HIS A 407 0.71 51.90 32.30
C HIS A 407 0.90 53.44 32.20
N GLN A 408 0.75 54.07 31.02
CA GLN A 408 1.02 55.50 30.84
C GLN A 408 -0.18 56.41 30.52
N GLU A 409 -1.43 55.94 30.49
CA GLU A 409 -2.59 56.81 30.14
C GLU A 409 -3.64 56.94 31.26
N GLN A 410 -3.21 57.19 32.50
CA GLN A 410 -4.13 57.61 33.58
C GLN A 410 -4.03 59.10 33.96
N GLN A 411 -3.27 59.92 33.24
CA GLN A 411 -3.22 61.37 33.49
C GLN A 411 -3.27 62.20 32.20
N GLN A 412 -4.37 62.11 31.44
CA GLN A 412 -4.89 63.22 30.64
C GLN A 412 -6.27 62.84 30.06
N LYS A 413 -7.29 62.86 30.91
CA LYS A 413 -8.69 62.90 30.47
C LYS A 413 -9.17 64.35 30.52
N GLN A 414 -9.22 64.98 29.35
CA GLN A 414 -10.08 66.11 28.94
C GLN A 414 -9.37 66.71 27.72
N THR A 415 -9.72 66.38 26.49
CA THR A 415 -10.84 67.02 25.79
C THR A 415 -11.12 66.32 24.45
N THR A 416 -12.36 66.48 23.98
CA THR A 416 -12.91 66.22 22.63
C THR A 416 -13.16 64.78 22.17
N MET A 417 -14.40 64.57 21.72
CA MET A 417 -14.93 63.36 21.09
C MET A 417 -14.29 63.13 19.72
N ASN A 418 -13.80 61.92 19.47
CA ASN A 418 -14.06 61.04 18.32
C ASN A 418 -12.95 59.98 18.22
N GLU A 419 -13.30 58.83 17.65
CA GLU A 419 -12.49 57.63 17.42
C GLU A 419 -12.55 56.57 18.54
N GLU A 420 -13.26 55.48 18.22
CA GLU A 420 -13.20 54.21 18.91
C GLU A 420 -11.74 53.78 19.02
N GLN A 421 -11.19 53.84 20.23
CA GLN A 421 -9.90 53.23 20.54
C GLN A 421 -10.03 51.71 20.32
N LYS A 422 -9.60 51.28 19.13
CA LYS A 422 -9.50 49.89 18.71
C LYS A 422 -8.44 49.22 19.58
N ILE A 423 -8.84 48.61 20.69
CA ILE A 423 -7.95 47.75 21.47
C ILE A 423 -7.50 46.62 20.53
N GLN A 424 -6.25 46.67 20.09
CA GLN A 424 -5.72 45.79 19.07
C GLN A 424 -5.34 44.45 19.73
N ASN A 425 -6.28 43.52 19.81
CA ASN A 425 -6.05 42.19 20.38
C ASN A 425 -5.04 41.42 19.53
N ILE A 426 -3.98 40.91 20.16
CA ILE A 426 -2.97 40.05 19.51
C ILE A 426 -3.51 38.62 19.49
N THR A 427 -3.50 37.97 18.32
CA THR A 427 -4.08 36.64 18.05
C THR A 427 -3.05 35.50 18.12
N PHE A 428 -3.48 34.23 18.02
CA PHE A 428 -2.54 33.10 17.98
C PHE A 428 -1.62 33.16 16.75
N ALA A 429 -2.16 33.57 15.60
CA ALA A 429 -1.39 33.72 14.37
C ALA A 429 -0.25 34.73 14.57
N ASP A 430 -0.52 35.84 15.26
CA ASP A 430 0.47 36.87 15.54
C ASP A 430 1.60 36.36 16.44
N ILE A 431 1.28 35.61 17.52
CA ILE A 431 2.32 35.09 18.42
C ILE A 431 3.05 33.87 17.86
N SER A 432 2.43 33.07 16.99
CA SER A 432 3.11 31.97 16.30
C SER A 432 4.16 32.51 15.34
N GLU A 433 3.84 33.55 14.57
CA GLU A 433 4.81 34.23 13.71
C GLU A 433 5.99 34.80 14.52
N LEU A 434 5.70 35.40 15.69
CA LEU A 434 6.73 35.90 16.59
C LEU A 434 7.59 34.77 17.21
N ARG A 435 7.01 33.59 17.50
CA ARG A 435 7.75 32.42 18.02
C ARG A 435 8.74 31.90 17.01
N ASP A 436 8.33 31.76 15.75
CA ASP A 436 9.19 31.22 14.70
C ASP A 436 10.36 32.17 14.43
N ARG A 437 10.11 33.48 14.49
CA ARG A 437 11.14 34.53 14.46
C ARG A 437 12.05 34.47 15.71
N ALA A 438 11.49 34.27 16.91
CA ALA A 438 12.27 34.15 18.15
C ALA A 438 13.23 32.95 18.15
N ARG A 439 12.82 31.80 17.56
CA ARG A 439 13.69 30.62 17.39
C ARG A 439 14.90 30.93 16.51
N LEU A 440 14.70 31.66 15.42
CA LEU A 440 15.79 32.05 14.51
C LEU A 440 16.80 32.97 15.20
N LEU A 441 16.34 33.90 16.03
CA LEU A 441 17.18 34.79 16.83
C LEU A 441 17.97 34.07 17.93
N GLU A 442 17.40 33.00 18.50
CA GLU A 442 18.11 32.15 19.47
C GLU A 442 19.29 31.41 18.81
N TYR A 443 19.13 30.97 17.56
CA TYR A 443 20.17 30.28 16.80
C TYR A 443 21.33 31.20 16.41
N SER A 444 21.06 32.46 16.02
CA SER A 444 22.09 33.42 15.62
C SER A 444 22.90 33.98 16.78
N SER A 445 22.36 33.95 18.01
CA SER A 445 22.99 34.55 19.19
C SER A 445 24.05 33.65 19.88
N ASN A 446 24.13 32.37 19.50
CA ASN A 446 25.05 31.39 20.08
C ASN A 446 26.51 31.50 19.57
N THR A 447 26.81 32.41 18.63
CA THR A 447 28.14 32.55 17.99
C THR A 447 29.00 33.68 18.54
N GLN A 448 28.52 34.52 19.47
CA GLN A 448 29.35 35.56 20.11
C GLN A 448 29.23 35.55 21.64
N GLU A 449 30.31 35.12 22.31
CA GLU A 449 30.45 35.16 23.77
C GLU A 449 30.51 36.61 24.29
N SER A 450 29.40 37.12 24.80
CA SER A 450 29.39 38.24 25.75
C SER A 450 28.20 38.16 26.71
N ASP A 451 28.45 38.32 28.01
CA ASP A 451 27.48 38.13 29.13
C ASP A 451 26.20 38.99 29.05
N LYS A 452 26.16 40.03 28.19
CA LYS A 452 24.96 40.86 28.00
C LYS A 452 23.88 40.21 27.13
N ASN A 453 24.22 39.24 26.28
CA ASN A 453 23.26 38.60 25.37
C ASN A 453 22.48 37.44 26.00
N GLN A 454 22.95 36.88 27.12
CA GLN A 454 22.34 35.70 27.74
C GLN A 454 20.91 35.98 28.25
N HIS A 455 20.68 37.16 28.81
CA HIS A 455 19.36 37.53 29.36
C HIS A 455 18.29 37.68 28.27
N ASP A 456 18.66 38.18 27.08
CA ASP A 456 17.73 38.32 25.97
C ASP A 456 17.49 36.98 25.26
N VAL A 457 18.50 36.11 25.17
CA VAL A 457 18.35 34.71 24.73
C VAL A 457 17.40 33.95 25.65
N ASP A 458 17.52 34.12 26.97
CA ASP A 458 16.61 33.49 27.92
C ASP A 458 15.17 34.00 27.76
N LYS A 459 14.96 35.32 27.55
CA LYS A 459 13.61 35.84 27.25
C LYS A 459 13.00 35.23 26.00
N LEU A 460 13.79 35.04 24.94
CA LEU A 460 13.33 34.39 23.71
C LEU A 460 12.93 32.93 23.96
N ARG A 461 13.72 32.16 24.74
CA ARG A 461 13.36 30.79 25.16
C ARG A 461 12.04 30.72 25.93
N HIS A 462 11.85 31.62 26.89
CA HIS A 462 10.60 31.70 27.66
C HIS A 462 9.41 32.04 26.76
N PHE A 463 9.57 32.92 25.78
CA PHE A 463 8.53 33.22 24.80
C PHE A 463 8.19 32.02 23.92
N ILE A 464 9.19 31.28 23.44
CA ILE A 464 8.98 30.07 22.62
C ILE A 464 8.20 29.02 23.41
N GLN A 465 8.58 28.80 24.67
CA GLN A 465 7.88 27.88 25.55
C GLN A 465 6.44 28.34 25.81
N PHE A 466 6.24 29.63 26.08
CA PHE A 466 4.92 30.24 26.25
C PHE A 466 3.99 29.99 25.05
N VAL A 467 4.43 30.32 23.83
CA VAL A 467 3.62 30.13 22.62
C VAL A 467 3.34 28.65 22.35
N SER A 468 4.28 27.75 22.68
CA SER A 468 4.06 26.29 22.55
C SER A 468 3.00 25.78 23.54
N VAL A 469 2.93 26.33 24.75
CA VAL A 469 1.87 26.03 25.72
C VAL A 469 0.52 26.55 25.22
N VAL A 470 0.49 27.77 24.65
CA VAL A 470 -0.73 28.34 24.05
C VAL A 470 -1.22 27.49 22.88
N GLU A 471 -0.35 27.09 21.95
CA GLU A 471 -0.69 26.22 20.81
C GLU A 471 -1.27 24.89 21.29
N THR A 472 -0.61 24.23 22.23
CA THR A 472 -1.10 22.97 22.83
C THR A 472 -2.46 23.17 23.49
N THR A 473 -2.67 24.31 24.15
CA THR A 473 -3.94 24.65 24.81
C THR A 473 -5.04 24.94 23.80
N LEU A 474 -4.78 25.68 22.72
CA LEU A 474 -5.72 25.96 21.64
C LEU A 474 -6.05 24.71 20.84
N GLU A 475 -5.08 23.84 20.56
CA GLU A 475 -5.32 22.52 19.97
C GLU A 475 -6.14 21.66 20.91
N THR A 476 -5.85 21.66 22.21
CA THR A 476 -6.62 20.89 23.20
C THR A 476 -8.05 21.41 23.30
N LEU A 477 -8.26 22.72 23.38
CA LEU A 477 -9.58 23.35 23.41
C LEU A 477 -10.35 23.13 22.10
N THR A 478 -9.65 23.25 20.96
CA THR A 478 -10.19 22.97 19.64
C THR A 478 -10.56 21.50 19.52
N ASN A 479 -9.71 20.56 19.93
CA ASN A 479 -9.99 19.11 19.92
C ASN A 479 -11.10 18.71 20.90
N LEU A 480 -11.13 19.33 22.09
CA LEU A 480 -12.20 19.17 23.09
C LEU A 480 -13.54 19.67 22.54
N TYR A 481 -13.52 20.76 21.78
CA TYR A 481 -14.73 21.37 21.20
C TYR A 481 -15.19 20.70 19.90
N ARG A 482 -14.23 20.34 19.05
CA ARG A 482 -14.48 19.92 17.67
C ARG A 482 -14.94 18.49 17.53
N ALA A 483 -14.75 17.61 18.50
CA ALA A 483 -14.73 16.18 18.21
C ALA A 483 -16.01 15.54 17.60
N GLY A 484 -15.95 14.97 16.42
CA GLY A 484 -16.27 15.78 15.26
C GLY A 484 -16.40 14.99 13.98
N TYR A 485 -15.61 13.93 13.86
CA TYR A 485 -15.07 13.56 12.56
C TYR A 485 -15.24 12.07 12.26
N PRO A 486 -15.56 11.69 11.01
CA PRO A 486 -15.39 10.33 10.51
C PRO A 486 -13.92 9.88 10.50
N LEU A 487 -13.57 8.88 11.31
CA LEU A 487 -12.26 8.20 11.33
C LEU A 487 -12.27 6.99 10.42
N VAL A 488 -11.42 6.95 9.38
CA VAL A 488 -11.33 5.83 8.43
C VAL A 488 -10.13 4.93 8.75
N SER A 489 -10.30 3.61 8.81
CA SER A 489 -9.19 2.64 8.95
C SER A 489 -9.18 1.59 7.82
N THR A 490 -7.99 1.24 7.32
CA THR A 490 -7.77 0.23 6.27
C THR A 490 -6.89 -0.95 6.74
N ASN A 491 -7.46 -2.15 6.66
CA ASN A 491 -6.90 -3.51 6.49
C ASN A 491 -5.63 -4.01 7.23
N GLU A 492 -5.82 -4.72 8.35
CA GLU A 492 -5.45 -6.14 8.58
C GLU A 492 -6.14 -6.57 9.89
N GLY A 493 -7.32 -7.18 9.77
CA GLY A 493 -8.18 -7.57 10.89
C GLY A 493 -9.19 -6.49 11.32
N ILE A 494 -10.46 -6.65 10.92
CA ILE A 494 -11.59 -5.75 11.28
C ILE A 494 -11.64 -5.50 12.79
N LEU A 495 -11.40 -6.53 13.60
CA LEU A 495 -11.44 -6.45 15.05
C LEU A 495 -10.36 -5.52 15.62
N ARG A 496 -9.14 -5.58 15.07
CA ARG A 496 -8.03 -4.69 15.46
C ARG A 496 -8.37 -3.24 15.19
N ALA A 497 -8.99 -2.95 14.04
CA ALA A 497 -9.46 -1.60 13.71
C ALA A 497 -10.57 -1.13 14.67
N ILE A 498 -11.57 -1.97 14.96
CA ILE A 498 -12.67 -1.64 15.88
C ILE A 498 -12.13 -1.22 17.24
N LEU A 499 -11.27 -2.05 17.84
CA LEU A 499 -10.74 -1.81 19.18
C LEU A 499 -9.76 -0.63 19.21
N SER A 500 -8.95 -0.46 18.16
CA SER A 500 -8.04 0.70 18.05
C SER A 500 -8.81 2.01 18.06
N LEU A 501 -9.94 2.08 17.36
CA LEU A 501 -10.79 3.26 17.30
C LEU A 501 -11.48 3.55 18.65
N PHE A 502 -11.96 2.52 19.35
CA PHE A 502 -12.50 2.69 20.70
C PHE A 502 -11.44 3.19 21.69
N GLN A 503 -10.23 2.65 21.64
CA GLN A 503 -9.12 3.09 22.50
C GLN A 503 -8.72 4.54 22.22
N LYS A 504 -8.58 4.93 20.94
CA LYS A 504 -8.24 6.32 20.57
C LYS A 504 -9.30 7.33 21.00
N THR A 505 -10.57 6.94 20.96
CA THR A 505 -11.68 7.83 21.36
C THR A 505 -11.96 7.78 22.86
N ASN A 506 -11.22 6.94 23.61
CA ASN A 506 -11.38 6.65 25.02
C ASN A 506 -12.83 6.26 25.38
N THR A 507 -13.49 5.51 24.48
CA THR A 507 -14.86 5.04 24.68
C THR A 507 -14.88 3.52 24.87
N PRO A 508 -15.65 3.01 25.85
CA PRO A 508 -15.73 1.58 26.08
C PRO A 508 -16.40 0.88 24.89
N PRO A 509 -15.84 -0.25 24.41
CA PRO A 509 -16.38 -0.92 23.24
C PRO A 509 -17.70 -1.63 23.60
N HIS A 510 -18.80 -1.19 22.99
CA HIS A 510 -20.13 -1.80 23.19
C HIS A 510 -20.83 -1.99 21.85
N ILE A 511 -21.55 -3.11 21.68
CA ILE A 511 -22.27 -3.46 20.44
C ILE A 511 -23.18 -2.34 19.89
N ARG A 512 -23.82 -1.53 20.74
CA ARG A 512 -24.71 -0.42 20.32
C ARG A 512 -23.99 0.65 19.50
N HIS A 513 -22.67 0.73 19.65
CA HIS A 513 -21.80 1.63 18.92
C HIS A 513 -21.32 1.03 17.60
N LEU A 514 -21.61 -0.23 17.30
CA LEU A 514 -21.17 -0.90 16.07
C LEU A 514 -22.34 -1.12 15.12
N PHE A 515 -22.13 -0.84 13.84
CA PHE A 515 -23.07 -1.13 12.77
C PHE A 515 -22.35 -1.87 11.64
N TYR A 516 -22.64 -3.16 11.48
CA TYR A 516 -22.11 -3.98 10.39
C TYR A 516 -23.00 -3.85 9.15
N CYS A 517 -22.42 -3.38 8.06
CA CYS A 517 -23.09 -3.33 6.77
C CYS A 517 -23.12 -4.72 6.13
N THR A 518 -24.23 -5.02 5.47
CA THR A 518 -24.45 -6.23 4.67
C THR A 518 -25.00 -5.83 3.30
N THR A 519 -24.99 -6.74 2.33
CA THR A 519 -25.61 -6.52 1.01
C THR A 519 -27.12 -6.29 1.08
N GLN A 520 -27.76 -6.65 2.19
CA GLN A 520 -29.19 -6.44 2.44
C GLN A 520 -29.49 -5.17 3.27
N THR A 521 -28.46 -4.45 3.71
CA THR A 521 -28.64 -3.24 4.52
C THR A 521 -29.35 -2.16 3.71
N ASN A 522 -30.44 -1.63 4.26
CA ASN A 522 -31.28 -0.66 3.57
C ASN A 522 -31.03 0.79 4.04
N TRP A 523 -31.53 1.75 3.26
CA TRP A 523 -31.36 3.18 3.55
C TRP A 523 -31.96 3.61 4.90
N ILE A 524 -33.09 3.01 5.33
CA ILE A 524 -33.75 3.38 6.59
C ILE A 524 -32.83 3.09 7.78
N GLN A 525 -32.15 1.94 7.77
CA GLN A 525 -31.19 1.56 8.80
C GLN A 525 -29.99 2.50 8.84
N ILE A 526 -29.44 2.83 7.67
CA ILE A 526 -28.31 3.75 7.53
C ILE A 526 -28.69 5.18 7.95
N ARG A 527 -29.85 5.67 7.53
CA ARG A 527 -30.40 6.95 7.96
C ARG A 527 -30.56 7.01 9.48
N ALA A 528 -31.13 5.98 10.10
CA ALA A 528 -31.25 5.90 11.56
C ALA A 528 -29.88 5.88 12.25
N PHE A 529 -28.90 5.18 11.66
CA PHE A 529 -27.51 5.21 12.13
C PHE A 529 -26.93 6.62 12.07
N ILE A 530 -27.04 7.34 10.94
CA ILE A 530 -26.52 8.71 10.78
C ILE A 530 -27.14 9.64 11.83
N TYR A 531 -28.46 9.61 12.01
CA TYR A 531 -29.12 10.44 13.01
C TYR A 531 -28.68 10.12 14.43
N ARG A 532 -28.53 8.82 14.76
CA ARG A 532 -28.01 8.40 16.05
C ARG A 532 -26.57 8.89 16.27
N CYS A 533 -25.71 8.80 15.25
CA CYS A 533 -24.35 9.31 15.34
C CYS A 533 -24.32 10.83 15.55
N PHE A 534 -25.13 11.56 14.77
CA PHE A 534 -25.12 13.02 14.75
C PHE A 534 -25.69 13.63 16.05
N TYR A 535 -26.74 13.04 16.62
CA TYR A 535 -27.42 13.61 17.79
C TYR A 535 -27.01 13.02 19.14
N SER A 536 -26.54 11.76 19.20
CA SER A 536 -26.28 11.10 20.50
C SER A 536 -25.00 11.57 21.20
N LYS A 537 -24.11 12.30 20.50
CA LYS A 537 -22.75 12.68 20.97
C LYS A 537 -21.84 11.49 21.35
N SER A 538 -22.27 10.26 21.09
CA SER A 538 -21.51 9.04 21.39
C SER A 538 -20.84 8.49 20.14
N PHE A 539 -19.68 7.86 20.31
CA PHE A 539 -18.90 7.33 19.20
C PHE A 539 -19.56 6.09 18.61
N HIS A 540 -19.77 6.08 17.30
CA HIS A 540 -20.37 4.96 16.58
C HIS A 540 -19.55 4.61 15.36
N GLN A 541 -19.43 3.33 15.03
CA GLN A 541 -18.62 2.81 13.94
C GLN A 541 -19.49 2.13 12.89
N LEU A 542 -19.28 2.49 11.63
CA LEU A 542 -19.84 1.86 10.45
C LEU A 542 -18.79 0.90 9.86
N ILE A 543 -19.12 -0.38 9.81
CA ILE A 543 -18.18 -1.45 9.44
C ILE A 543 -18.56 -2.02 8.08
N ARG A 544 -17.56 -2.17 7.20
CA ARG A 544 -17.67 -2.67 5.82
C ARG A 544 -18.68 -1.91 4.94
N PRO A 545 -18.63 -0.56 4.86
CA PRO A 545 -19.52 0.22 4.00
C PRO A 545 -19.45 -0.18 2.52
N GLU A 546 -18.40 -0.88 2.07
CA GLU A 546 -18.28 -1.49 0.73
C GLU A 546 -19.48 -2.37 0.35
N LEU A 547 -20.16 -2.98 1.33
CA LEU A 547 -21.30 -3.86 1.07
C LEU A 547 -22.60 -3.09 0.79
N LEU A 548 -22.62 -1.78 1.01
CA LEU A 548 -23.76 -0.93 0.70
C LEU A 548 -23.81 -0.63 -0.80
N SER A 549 -25.01 -0.58 -1.37
CA SER A 549 -25.20 -0.13 -2.76
C SER A 549 -24.69 1.31 -2.96
N GLN A 550 -24.25 1.64 -4.18
CA GLN A 550 -23.75 2.98 -4.50
C GLN A 550 -24.78 4.07 -4.16
N SER A 551 -26.06 3.84 -4.46
CA SER A 551 -27.14 4.76 -4.12
C SER A 551 -27.23 5.06 -2.61
N ILE A 552 -27.07 4.04 -1.76
CA ILE A 552 -27.10 4.22 -0.30
C ILE A 552 -25.86 4.99 0.18
N GLN A 553 -24.69 4.74 -0.42
CA GLN A 553 -23.47 5.47 -0.11
C GLN A 553 -23.59 6.96 -0.46
N ASP A 554 -24.16 7.29 -1.62
CA ASP A 554 -24.39 8.68 -2.03
C ASP A 554 -25.40 9.38 -1.11
N GLN A 555 -26.49 8.69 -0.79
CA GLN A 555 -27.50 9.19 0.15
C GLN A 555 -26.89 9.46 1.53
N PHE A 556 -25.97 8.62 2.01
CA PHE A 556 -25.26 8.83 3.27
C PHE A 556 -24.51 10.16 3.26
N VAL A 557 -23.70 10.39 2.22
CA VAL A 557 -22.88 11.60 2.06
C VAL A 557 -23.77 12.84 1.97
N CYS A 558 -24.85 12.78 1.18
CA CYS A 558 -25.81 13.88 1.04
C CYS A 558 -26.51 14.21 2.36
N LEU A 559 -26.98 13.20 3.11
CA LEU A 559 -27.66 13.42 4.38
C LEU A 559 -26.72 14.01 5.43
N LEU A 560 -25.51 13.45 5.57
CA LEU A 560 -24.54 13.97 6.54
C LEU A 560 -24.16 15.42 6.22
N ARG A 561 -23.93 15.75 4.94
CA ARG A 561 -23.66 17.12 4.49
C ARG A 561 -24.82 18.07 4.83
N SER A 562 -26.06 17.62 4.63
CA SER A 562 -27.25 18.40 5.00
C SER A 562 -27.32 18.68 6.50
N LEU A 563 -27.05 17.66 7.33
CA LEU A 563 -27.10 17.79 8.79
C LEU A 563 -26.02 18.72 9.33
N ILE A 564 -24.80 18.63 8.79
CA ILE A 564 -23.70 19.53 9.13
C ILE A 564 -24.05 20.98 8.75
N LYS A 565 -24.64 21.19 7.57
CA LYS A 565 -25.08 22.53 7.12
C LYS A 565 -26.20 23.09 7.99
N GLU A 566 -27.14 22.25 8.44
CA GLU A 566 -28.26 22.67 9.29
C GLU A 566 -27.82 23.00 10.72
N LYS A 567 -26.84 22.26 11.27
CA LYS A 567 -26.33 22.44 12.63
C LYS A 567 -24.80 22.37 12.67
N PRO A 568 -24.09 23.47 12.34
CA PRO A 568 -22.62 23.50 12.30
C PRO A 568 -21.97 23.30 13.67
N ASP A 569 -22.62 23.73 14.76
CA ASP A 569 -22.13 23.55 16.13
C ASP A 569 -22.37 22.13 16.70
N GLN A 570 -23.04 21.24 15.96
CA GLN A 570 -23.38 19.91 16.45
C GLN A 570 -22.17 18.96 16.37
N TYR A 571 -21.73 18.53 17.54
CA TYR A 571 -20.65 17.58 17.74
C TYR A 571 -21.09 16.13 17.47
N PHE A 572 -20.34 15.39 16.64
CA PHE A 572 -20.59 13.96 16.36
C PHE A 572 -19.28 13.19 16.14
N ARG A 573 -19.23 11.89 16.47
CA ARG A 573 -18.05 11.06 16.18
C ARG A 573 -18.46 9.80 15.43
N ILE A 574 -17.88 9.57 14.26
CA ILE A 574 -18.17 8.38 13.44
C ILE A 574 -16.85 7.65 13.17
N GLY A 575 -16.81 6.34 13.34
CA GLY A 575 -15.74 5.48 12.81
C GLY A 575 -16.22 4.81 11.53
N ILE A 576 -15.36 4.66 10.54
CA ILE A 576 -15.65 3.95 9.29
C ILE A 576 -14.52 2.95 9.07
N ILE A 577 -14.85 1.67 9.03
CA ILE A 577 -13.86 0.59 8.86
C ILE A 577 -14.14 -0.08 7.52
N THR A 578 -13.17 -0.06 6.62
CA THR A 578 -13.27 -0.74 5.32
C THR A 578 -12.20 -1.82 5.16
N THR A 579 -12.57 -2.91 4.50
CA THR A 579 -11.65 -3.97 4.07
C THR A 579 -11.17 -3.81 2.63
N THR A 580 -11.65 -2.78 1.94
CA THR A 580 -11.34 -2.51 0.53
C THR A 580 -10.48 -1.26 0.38
N ASN A 581 -9.81 -1.12 -0.77
CA ASN A 581 -8.99 0.05 -1.04
C ASN A 581 -9.85 1.33 -1.06
N ILE A 582 -9.50 2.32 -0.23
CA ILE A 582 -10.22 3.60 -0.10
C ILE A 582 -10.45 4.29 -1.44
N ARG A 583 -9.50 4.17 -2.38
CA ARG A 583 -9.59 4.86 -3.70
C ARG A 583 -10.86 4.48 -4.48
N ASN A 584 -11.41 3.29 -4.25
CA ASN A 584 -12.55 2.76 -4.97
C ASN A 584 -13.89 2.98 -4.26
N GLN A 585 -13.91 3.60 -3.07
CA GLN A 585 -15.16 3.83 -2.32
C GLN A 585 -15.71 5.25 -2.50
N GLN A 586 -16.91 5.34 -3.09
CA GLN A 586 -17.65 6.59 -3.28
C GLN A 586 -17.97 7.27 -1.94
N LEU A 587 -18.38 6.51 -0.93
CA LEU A 587 -18.64 7.03 0.42
C LEU A 587 -17.44 7.82 0.95
N ILE A 588 -16.24 7.23 0.93
CA ILE A 588 -15.05 7.85 1.52
C ILE A 588 -14.60 9.04 0.68
N ASN A 589 -14.66 8.95 -0.65
CA ASN A 589 -14.35 10.08 -1.53
C ASN A 589 -15.31 11.26 -1.31
N GLY A 590 -16.60 10.98 -1.14
CA GLY A 590 -17.61 11.97 -0.80
C GLY A 590 -17.36 12.65 0.54
N LEU A 591 -16.96 11.88 1.57
CA LEU A 591 -16.62 12.44 2.89
C LEU A 591 -15.30 13.24 2.86
N ARG A 592 -14.29 12.80 2.11
CA ARG A 592 -13.02 13.53 1.93
C ARG A 592 -13.22 14.91 1.34
N SER A 593 -14.17 15.05 0.40
CA SER A 593 -14.52 16.35 -0.20
C SER A 593 -14.97 17.39 0.83
N MET A 594 -15.45 16.95 2.01
CA MET A 594 -15.89 17.83 3.09
C MET A 594 -14.77 18.23 4.06
N ARG A 595 -13.52 17.74 3.89
CA ARG A 595 -12.36 18.01 4.77
C ARG A 595 -12.56 17.65 6.25
N ILE A 596 -13.48 16.72 6.55
CA ILE A 596 -13.81 16.26 7.91
C ILE A 596 -13.29 14.84 8.22
N VAL A 597 -12.44 14.26 7.37
CA VAL A 597 -12.04 12.84 7.47
C VAL A 597 -10.58 12.69 7.86
N ASP A 598 -10.34 11.95 8.94
CA ASP A 598 -9.00 11.48 9.31
C ASP A 598 -8.80 10.01 8.92
N ILE A 599 -7.66 9.70 8.31
CA ILE A 599 -7.36 8.35 7.81
C ILE A 599 -6.24 7.72 8.62
N LEU A 600 -6.53 6.58 9.22
CA LEU A 600 -5.60 5.76 9.96
C LEU A 600 -5.09 4.60 9.09
N ARG A 601 -3.77 4.50 8.97
CA ARG A 601 -3.08 3.34 8.40
C ARG A 601 -2.75 2.33 9.50
N ASP A 602 -2.38 1.10 9.13
CA ASP A 602 -2.11 0.01 10.09
C ASP A 602 -1.04 0.33 11.14
N GLN A 603 -0.09 1.20 10.79
CA GLN A 603 0.97 1.66 11.70
C GLN A 603 0.40 2.47 12.87
N ASN A 604 -0.76 3.09 12.68
CA ASN A 604 -1.44 3.91 13.68
C ASN A 604 -2.50 3.12 14.46
N LEU A 605 -2.67 1.83 14.17
CA LEU A 605 -3.54 0.91 14.91
C LEU A 605 -2.77 0.28 16.08
N LEU A 606 -3.50 -0.36 17.00
CA LEU A 606 -2.91 -1.07 18.13
C LEU A 606 -1.81 -2.02 17.67
N ASN A 607 -0.67 -2.01 18.35
CA ASN A 607 0.34 -3.04 18.12
C ASN A 607 -0.20 -4.41 18.57
N ARG A 608 0.48 -5.48 18.16
CA ARG A 608 0.01 -6.85 18.42
C ARG A 608 -0.11 -7.17 19.91
N ALA A 609 0.85 -6.71 20.74
CA ALA A 609 0.86 -6.99 22.17
C ALA A 609 -0.30 -6.31 22.91
N ASP A 610 -0.57 -5.03 22.62
CA ASP A 610 -1.67 -4.27 23.22
C ASP A 610 -3.03 -4.82 22.77
N PHE A 611 -3.13 -5.22 21.49
CA PHE A 611 -4.32 -5.87 20.96
C PHE A 611 -4.59 -7.22 21.65
N GLU A 612 -3.58 -8.09 21.78
CA GLU A 612 -3.69 -9.37 22.48
C GLU A 612 -4.13 -9.20 23.95
N LYS A 613 -3.52 -8.24 24.66
CA LYS A 613 -3.86 -7.92 26.05
C LYS A 613 -5.32 -7.49 26.19
N LEU A 614 -5.80 -6.61 25.31
CA LEU A 614 -7.19 -6.13 25.33
C LEU A 614 -8.19 -7.26 25.05
N ILE A 615 -7.88 -8.15 24.11
CA ILE A 615 -8.71 -9.33 23.81
C ILE A 615 -8.77 -10.27 25.01
N GLN A 616 -7.65 -10.53 25.69
CA GLN A 616 -7.62 -11.35 26.90
C GLN A 616 -8.43 -10.71 28.03
N ASP A 617 -8.32 -9.40 28.22
CA ASP A 617 -9.07 -8.67 29.25
C ASP A 617 -10.59 -8.74 29.04
N MET A 618 -11.07 -8.63 27.79
CA MET A 618 -12.50 -8.76 27.47
C MET A 618 -13.01 -10.21 27.57
N ASN A 619 -12.13 -11.21 27.48
CA ASN A 619 -12.48 -12.63 27.48
C ASN A 619 -12.22 -13.36 28.81
N LYS A 620 -12.07 -12.65 29.94
CA LYS A 620 -11.82 -13.27 31.26
C LYS A 620 -12.83 -14.35 31.67
N ASN A 621 -14.09 -14.21 31.24
CA ASN A 621 -15.17 -15.17 31.49
C ASN A 621 -15.39 -16.15 30.33
N CYS A 622 -14.39 -16.32 29.45
CA CYS A 622 -14.38 -17.30 28.37
C CYS A 622 -13.27 -18.31 28.63
N THR A 623 -13.57 -19.60 28.58
CA THR A 623 -12.62 -20.70 28.77
C THR A 623 -12.53 -21.50 27.48
N LEU A 624 -11.37 -21.42 26.82
CA LEU A 624 -11.09 -22.21 25.62
C LEU A 624 -10.53 -23.58 26.02
N VAL A 625 -11.20 -24.65 25.62
CA VAL A 625 -10.83 -26.04 25.90
C VAL A 625 -10.44 -26.74 24.61
N THR A 626 -9.19 -27.19 24.53
CA THR A 626 -8.63 -27.81 23.32
C THR A 626 -8.10 -29.22 23.60
N SER A 627 -7.84 -29.99 22.53
CA SER A 627 -7.20 -31.30 22.62
C SER A 627 -6.40 -31.57 21.35
N ARG A 628 -5.36 -32.43 21.45
CA ARG A 628 -4.51 -32.76 20.28
C ARG A 628 -5.25 -33.58 19.22
N ILE A 629 -6.16 -34.45 19.66
CA ILE A 629 -7.02 -35.29 18.81
C ILE A 629 -8.44 -35.28 19.36
N SER A 630 -9.41 -35.62 18.51
CA SER A 630 -10.81 -35.77 18.91
C SER A 630 -11.01 -36.95 19.88
N GLY A 631 -12.04 -36.89 20.73
CA GLY A 631 -12.41 -38.00 21.62
C GLY A 631 -11.56 -38.15 22.90
N LEU A 632 -10.79 -37.12 23.30
CA LEU A 632 -10.03 -37.13 24.57
C LEU A 632 -10.84 -36.68 25.80
N GLY A 633 -12.10 -36.27 25.62
CA GLY A 633 -12.99 -35.93 26.74
C GLY A 633 -13.14 -34.43 27.03
N LYS A 634 -12.94 -33.54 26.05
CA LYS A 634 -13.17 -32.09 26.20
C LYS A 634 -14.58 -31.77 26.70
N SER A 635 -15.61 -32.31 26.06
CA SER A 635 -17.01 -32.09 26.48
C SER A 635 -17.26 -32.61 27.90
N THR A 636 -16.65 -33.74 28.27
CA THR A 636 -16.72 -34.30 29.63
C THR A 636 -16.04 -33.40 30.65
N PHE A 637 -14.87 -32.85 30.31
CA PHE A 637 -14.15 -31.89 31.14
C PHE A 637 -15.00 -30.62 31.38
N ILE A 638 -15.56 -30.04 30.32
CA ILE A 638 -16.42 -28.85 30.42
C ILE A 638 -17.64 -29.14 31.28
N ARG A 639 -18.34 -30.27 31.01
CA ARG A 639 -19.51 -30.67 31.79
C ARG A 639 -19.18 -30.79 33.27
N LYS A 640 -18.10 -31.49 33.63
CA LYS A 640 -17.68 -31.67 35.03
C LYS A 640 -17.28 -30.34 35.69
N ALA A 641 -16.60 -29.46 34.96
CA ALA A 641 -16.24 -28.13 35.45
C ALA A 641 -17.47 -27.28 35.78
N ILE A 642 -18.49 -27.32 34.91
CA ILE A 642 -19.75 -26.60 35.11
C ILE A 642 -20.58 -27.23 36.24
N GLU A 643 -20.69 -28.56 36.30
CA GLU A 643 -21.40 -29.27 37.36
C GLU A 643 -20.80 -28.98 38.74
N THR A 644 -19.48 -28.86 38.84
CA THR A 644 -18.78 -28.50 40.09
C THR A 644 -19.16 -27.09 40.56
N SER A 645 -19.48 -26.18 39.64
CA SER A 645 -19.94 -24.82 39.95
C SER A 645 -21.44 -24.72 40.29
N ASN A 646 -22.18 -25.83 40.26
CA ASN A 646 -23.62 -25.91 40.55
C ASN A 646 -24.49 -24.93 39.75
N VAL A 647 -24.06 -24.58 38.54
CA VAL A 647 -24.82 -23.76 37.59
C VAL A 647 -25.41 -24.63 36.48
N LYS A 648 -26.45 -24.15 35.81
CA LYS A 648 -27.10 -24.91 34.74
C LYS A 648 -26.18 -25.08 33.52
N TYR A 649 -25.97 -26.32 33.09
CA TYR A 649 -25.21 -26.64 31.88
C TYR A 649 -26.04 -26.41 30.61
N VAL A 650 -25.64 -25.45 29.77
CA VAL A 650 -26.30 -25.14 28.51
C VAL A 650 -25.38 -25.44 27.34
N LYS A 651 -25.52 -26.61 26.73
CA LYS A 651 -24.80 -26.95 25.49
C LYS A 651 -25.40 -26.22 24.28
N PHE A 652 -24.55 -25.63 23.46
CA PHE A 652 -24.92 -24.91 22.23
C PHE A 652 -24.02 -25.35 21.06
N PRO A 653 -24.46 -26.37 20.30
CA PRO A 653 -23.72 -26.88 19.15
C PRO A 653 -23.87 -25.98 17.91
N ILE A 654 -22.76 -25.73 17.22
CA ILE A 654 -22.68 -24.97 15.97
C ILE A 654 -21.95 -25.82 14.91
N TYR A 655 -22.71 -26.37 13.97
CA TYR A 655 -22.23 -27.29 12.94
C TYR A 655 -22.84 -26.97 11.57
N GLY A 656 -22.11 -27.31 10.51
CA GLY A 656 -22.63 -27.37 9.15
C GLY A 656 -22.96 -26.00 8.56
N ASP A 657 -23.99 -26.00 7.72
CA ASP A 657 -24.56 -24.78 7.15
C ASP A 657 -25.61 -24.23 8.12
N PHE A 658 -25.45 -22.98 8.52
CA PHE A 658 -26.37 -22.33 9.45
C PHE A 658 -26.71 -20.94 8.94
N ASP A 659 -27.99 -20.60 9.07
CA ASP A 659 -28.44 -19.23 8.89
C ASP A 659 -28.28 -18.45 10.21
N ILE A 660 -27.88 -17.19 10.09
CA ILE A 660 -27.55 -16.34 11.24
C ILE A 660 -28.81 -16.03 12.08
N ASP A 661 -29.93 -15.75 11.43
CA ASP A 661 -31.19 -15.43 12.14
C ASP A 661 -31.67 -16.67 12.90
N THR A 662 -31.58 -17.84 12.27
CA THR A 662 -31.88 -19.13 12.90
C THR A 662 -30.97 -19.41 14.11
N LEU A 663 -29.67 -19.10 14.01
CA LEU A 663 -28.73 -19.25 15.12
C LEU A 663 -29.04 -18.27 16.27
N ALA A 664 -29.38 -17.02 15.95
CA ALA A 664 -29.81 -16.01 16.92
C ALA A 664 -31.09 -16.44 17.64
N GLU A 665 -32.08 -16.97 16.93
CA GLU A 665 -33.31 -17.49 17.54
C GLU A 665 -33.07 -18.70 18.44
N ARG A 666 -32.22 -19.63 18.01
CA ARG A 666 -31.81 -20.78 18.84
C ARG A 666 -31.17 -20.31 20.14
N LEU A 667 -30.30 -19.32 20.08
CA LEU A 667 -29.66 -18.77 21.28
C LEU A 667 -30.66 -18.00 22.15
N ARG A 668 -31.53 -17.17 21.54
CA ARG A 668 -32.61 -16.45 22.22
C ARG A 668 -33.56 -17.38 22.98
N SER A 669 -33.91 -18.52 22.39
CA SER A 669 -34.78 -19.52 23.04
C SER A 669 -34.20 -20.10 24.33
N LYS A 670 -32.87 -20.02 24.49
CA LYS A 670 -32.15 -20.49 25.67
C LYS A 670 -31.84 -19.39 26.69
N TYR A 671 -32.23 -18.13 26.43
CA TYR A 671 -31.85 -16.97 27.24
C TYR A 671 -32.16 -17.14 28.74
N SER A 672 -33.35 -17.63 29.11
CA SER A 672 -33.72 -17.89 30.51
C SER A 672 -32.81 -18.90 31.22
N GLN A 673 -32.16 -19.80 30.46
CA GLN A 673 -31.22 -20.78 30.99
C GLN A 673 -29.81 -20.19 31.12
N LEU A 674 -29.48 -19.15 30.34
CA LEU A 674 -28.19 -18.49 30.32
C LEU A 674 -28.02 -17.51 31.48
N GLU A 675 -29.11 -16.96 32.02
CA GLU A 675 -29.09 -16.07 33.20
C GLU A 675 -28.53 -16.75 34.46
N THR A 676 -28.79 -18.04 34.63
CA THR A 676 -28.38 -18.82 35.81
C THR A 676 -27.47 -20.00 35.45
N GLY A 677 -26.83 -19.96 34.28
CA GLY A 677 -26.12 -21.09 33.70
C GLY A 677 -24.74 -20.74 33.16
N ALA A 678 -24.05 -21.76 32.67
CA ALA A 678 -22.84 -21.64 31.87
C ALA A 678 -23.11 -22.22 30.48
N ILE A 679 -22.62 -21.54 29.45
CA ILE A 679 -22.80 -21.97 28.06
C ILE A 679 -21.57 -22.73 27.60
N HIS A 680 -21.81 -23.86 26.95
CA HIS A 680 -20.79 -24.62 26.23
C HIS A 680 -21.04 -24.45 24.73
N LEU A 681 -20.23 -23.61 24.08
CA LEU A 681 -20.17 -23.44 22.63
C LEU A 681 -19.34 -24.58 22.03
N ASP A 682 -20.03 -25.55 21.43
CA ASP A 682 -19.41 -26.70 20.77
C ASP A 682 -19.36 -26.41 19.26
N ILE A 683 -18.17 -26.07 18.76
CA ILE A 683 -17.96 -25.56 17.40
C ILE A 683 -17.30 -26.65 16.56
N GLY A 684 -18.02 -27.13 15.55
CA GLY A 684 -17.46 -28.04 14.55
C GLY A 684 -17.21 -27.39 13.20
N THR A 685 -17.09 -28.24 12.17
CA THR A 685 -16.87 -27.77 10.80
C THR A 685 -18.10 -27.02 10.30
N THR A 686 -17.89 -25.83 9.74
CA THR A 686 -18.96 -24.97 9.22
C THR A 686 -18.66 -24.57 7.78
N ALA A 687 -19.72 -24.41 6.98
CA ALA A 687 -19.58 -24.01 5.57
C ALA A 687 -19.20 -22.52 5.40
N ASN A 688 -19.58 -21.69 6.38
CA ASN A 688 -19.39 -20.24 6.36
C ASN A 688 -18.62 -19.74 7.61
N SER A 689 -17.31 -20.02 7.64
CA SER A 689 -16.43 -19.62 8.73
C SER A 689 -16.37 -18.09 8.92
N GLN A 690 -16.51 -17.31 7.84
CA GLN A 690 -16.50 -15.85 7.90
C GLN A 690 -17.69 -15.31 8.70
N GLN A 691 -18.92 -15.77 8.41
CA GLN A 691 -20.10 -15.37 9.17
C GLN A 691 -20.01 -15.84 10.62
N LEU A 692 -19.58 -17.09 10.85
CA LEU A 692 -19.36 -17.60 12.20
C LEU A 692 -18.41 -16.70 13.00
N ASN A 693 -17.32 -16.25 12.38
CA ASN A 693 -16.34 -15.38 13.00
C ASN A 693 -16.97 -14.03 13.42
N GLU A 694 -17.81 -13.43 12.57
CA GLU A 694 -18.53 -12.20 12.89
C GLU A 694 -19.49 -12.37 14.08
N VAL A 695 -20.21 -13.51 14.14
CA VAL A 695 -21.07 -13.85 15.28
C VAL A 695 -20.25 -14.02 16.56
N LEU A 696 -19.16 -14.78 16.50
CA LEU A 696 -18.31 -15.05 17.66
C LEU A 696 -17.62 -13.79 18.18
N TYR A 697 -17.20 -12.86 17.31
CA TYR A 697 -16.70 -11.56 17.75
C TYR A 697 -17.73 -10.83 18.61
N CYS A 698 -18.97 -10.77 18.15
CA CYS A 698 -20.03 -10.08 18.87
C CYS A 698 -20.40 -10.78 20.19
N LEU A 699 -20.49 -12.11 20.14
CA LEU A 699 -20.91 -12.94 21.25
C LEU A 699 -19.86 -12.98 22.37
N LEU A 700 -18.59 -13.19 22.02
CA LEU A 700 -17.53 -13.40 23.00
C LEU A 700 -17.03 -12.08 23.59
N LEU A 701 -16.86 -11.05 22.75
CA LEU A 701 -16.30 -9.77 23.17
C LEU A 701 -17.34 -8.82 23.74
N PHE A 702 -18.48 -8.66 23.04
CA PHE A 702 -19.50 -7.69 23.41
C PHE A 702 -20.67 -8.30 24.18
N ARG A 703 -20.71 -9.63 24.31
CA ARG A 703 -21.79 -10.37 24.97
C ARG A 703 -23.17 -10.09 24.39
N ASN A 704 -23.22 -9.56 23.17
CA ASN A 704 -24.44 -9.14 22.52
C ASN A 704 -24.27 -9.32 21.02
N PHE A 705 -25.31 -9.87 20.39
CA PHE A 705 -25.34 -10.14 18.98
C PHE A 705 -26.68 -9.69 18.40
N ARG A 706 -26.67 -8.99 17.26
CA ARG A 706 -27.90 -8.58 16.56
C ARG A 706 -27.73 -8.78 15.07
N PHE A 707 -28.61 -9.57 14.48
CA PHE A 707 -28.74 -9.73 13.04
C PHE A 707 -30.23 -9.69 12.66
N GLY A 708 -30.55 -9.01 11.55
CA GLY A 708 -31.93 -8.74 11.18
C GLY A 708 -32.73 -8.02 12.29
N GLN A 709 -33.84 -8.64 12.71
CA GLN A 709 -34.72 -8.16 13.78
C GLN A 709 -34.44 -8.80 15.15
N VAL A 710 -33.60 -9.83 15.21
CA VAL A 710 -33.35 -10.60 16.44
C VAL A 710 -32.11 -10.06 17.15
N ALA A 711 -32.30 -9.61 18.39
CA ALA A 711 -31.21 -9.24 19.28
C ALA A 711 -31.07 -10.29 20.39
N VAL A 712 -29.84 -10.73 20.61
CA VAL A 712 -29.48 -11.67 21.67
C VAL A 712 -28.44 -11.01 22.56
N SER A 713 -28.64 -11.13 23.87
CA SER A 713 -27.67 -10.72 24.88
C SER A 713 -27.25 -11.94 25.67
N ILE A 714 -26.02 -11.96 26.19
CA ILE A 714 -25.56 -12.91 27.19
C ILE A 714 -25.14 -12.07 28.40
N PRO A 715 -25.60 -12.39 29.61
CA PRO A 715 -25.14 -11.70 30.81
C PRO A 715 -23.61 -11.75 30.95
N THR A 716 -23.00 -10.66 31.40
CA THR A 716 -21.53 -10.58 31.56
C THR A 716 -20.99 -11.55 32.61
N THR A 717 -21.85 -12.00 33.53
CA THR A 717 -21.56 -13.01 34.56
C THR A 717 -21.61 -14.44 34.05
N THR A 718 -22.21 -14.71 32.88
CA THR A 718 -22.33 -16.05 32.31
C THR A 718 -20.98 -16.53 31.79
N MET A 719 -20.50 -17.66 32.30
CA MET A 719 -19.27 -18.30 31.84
C MET A 719 -19.49 -18.95 30.46
N ILE A 720 -18.57 -18.71 29.53
CA ILE A 720 -18.59 -19.29 28.18
C ILE A 720 -17.44 -20.28 28.04
N TYR A 721 -17.76 -21.55 27.88
CA TYR A 721 -16.80 -22.60 27.54
C TYR A 721 -16.84 -22.84 26.03
N ILE A 722 -15.67 -22.96 25.40
CA ILE A 722 -15.55 -23.07 23.95
C ILE A 722 -14.78 -24.35 23.64
N GLU A 723 -15.40 -25.23 22.86
CA GLU A 723 -14.84 -26.49 22.38
C GLU A 723 -14.74 -26.46 20.84
N PHE A 724 -13.63 -26.98 20.31
CA PHE A 724 -13.46 -27.25 18.88
C PHE A 724 -13.41 -28.75 18.57
N ASP A 725 -14.13 -29.19 17.52
CA ASP A 725 -14.16 -30.60 17.12
C ASP A 725 -12.82 -31.12 16.55
N ALA A 726 -12.10 -30.30 15.77
CA ALA A 726 -10.84 -30.64 15.08
C ALA A 726 -9.60 -30.07 15.79
N SER A 727 -8.40 -30.36 15.27
CA SER A 727 -7.16 -29.86 15.87
C SER A 727 -7.16 -28.31 15.94
N PRO A 728 -6.51 -27.71 16.95
CA PRO A 728 -6.51 -26.27 17.15
C PRO A 728 -6.01 -25.52 15.91
N ASP A 729 -4.98 -26.02 15.24
CA ASP A 729 -4.30 -25.33 14.14
C ASP A 729 -5.18 -25.13 12.90
N ALA A 730 -5.99 -26.13 12.54
CA ALA A 730 -6.90 -26.04 11.39
C ALA A 730 -8.03 -25.02 11.65
N ASN A 731 -8.57 -24.98 12.87
CA ASN A 731 -9.68 -24.08 13.22
C ASN A 731 -9.22 -22.66 13.57
N PHE A 732 -8.01 -22.47 14.13
CA PHE A 732 -7.45 -21.15 14.39
C PHE A 732 -7.14 -20.38 13.10
N SER A 733 -6.84 -21.07 12.00
CA SER A 733 -6.72 -20.43 10.70
C SER A 733 -8.06 -19.92 10.15
N GLN A 734 -9.15 -20.66 10.38
CA GLN A 734 -10.50 -20.30 9.93
C GLN A 734 -11.19 -19.28 10.85
N LEU A 735 -10.85 -19.28 12.14
CA LEU A 735 -11.42 -18.39 13.16
C LEU A 735 -10.29 -17.61 13.88
N PRO A 736 -9.82 -16.49 13.27
CA PRO A 736 -8.65 -15.73 13.74
C PRO A 736 -8.75 -15.23 15.18
N LEU A 737 -9.96 -15.01 15.72
CA LEU A 737 -10.17 -14.56 17.11
C LEU A 737 -9.40 -15.42 18.12
N PHE A 738 -9.41 -16.73 17.90
CA PHE A 738 -8.88 -17.70 18.85
C PHE A 738 -7.36 -17.81 18.81
N GLN A 739 -6.69 -17.22 17.81
CA GLN A 739 -5.23 -17.06 17.81
C GLN A 739 -4.76 -16.16 18.96
N TYR A 740 -5.64 -15.28 19.45
CA TYR A 740 -5.34 -14.31 20.51
C TYR A 740 -5.92 -14.71 21.87
N ILE A 741 -6.70 -15.79 21.94
CA ILE A 741 -7.27 -16.34 23.18
C ILE A 741 -6.40 -17.52 23.60
N THR A 742 -5.68 -17.37 24.71
CA THR A 742 -4.84 -18.45 25.23
C THR A 742 -5.71 -19.63 25.67
N PRO A 743 -5.43 -20.87 25.22
CA PRO A 743 -6.14 -22.05 25.69
C PRO A 743 -6.02 -22.16 27.20
N SER A 744 -7.14 -22.12 27.89
CA SER A 744 -7.17 -22.16 29.35
C SER A 744 -7.05 -23.60 29.88
N ALA A 745 -7.44 -24.60 29.07
CA ALA A 745 -7.30 -26.02 29.39
C ALA A 745 -7.01 -26.84 28.14
N VAL A 746 -5.99 -27.70 28.22
CA VAL A 746 -5.63 -28.67 27.16
C VAL A 746 -5.86 -30.08 27.68
N VAL A 747 -6.79 -30.81 27.08
CA VAL A 747 -7.09 -32.20 27.44
C VAL A 747 -6.18 -33.12 26.64
N GLU A 748 -5.11 -33.60 27.28
CA GLU A 748 -4.12 -34.48 26.64
C GLU A 748 -4.43 -35.98 26.75
N LYS A 749 -5.18 -36.40 27.77
CA LYS A 749 -5.52 -37.80 28.02
C LYS A 749 -6.93 -37.96 28.59
N VAL A 750 -7.53 -39.11 28.30
CA VAL A 750 -8.79 -39.55 28.93
C VAL A 750 -8.50 -39.95 30.38
N ASP A 751 -9.28 -39.43 31.32
CA ASP A 751 -9.22 -39.84 32.71
C ASP A 751 -10.11 -41.07 32.96
N TRP A 752 -9.49 -42.24 32.87
CA TRP A 752 -10.17 -43.53 33.03
C TRP A 752 -10.75 -43.75 34.43
N THR A 753 -10.33 -42.99 35.45
CA THR A 753 -10.83 -43.14 36.83
C THR A 753 -12.23 -42.60 37.03
N THR A 754 -12.75 -41.84 36.06
CA THR A 754 -14.07 -41.19 36.13
C THR A 754 -15.15 -41.91 35.33
N LEU A 755 -14.83 -43.03 34.68
CA LEU A 755 -15.78 -43.83 33.92
C LEU A 755 -16.70 -44.61 34.86
N ASN A 756 -18.00 -44.31 34.79
CA ASN A 756 -19.01 -45.07 35.51
C ASN A 756 -19.28 -46.39 34.76
N ILE A 757 -18.78 -47.52 35.28
CA ILE A 757 -18.80 -48.84 34.60
C ILE A 757 -20.20 -49.50 34.65
N GLU A 758 -21.19 -48.85 35.25
CA GLU A 758 -22.52 -49.42 35.53
C GLU A 758 -23.40 -49.73 34.29
N TYR A 759 -23.02 -49.29 33.08
CA TYR A 759 -23.90 -49.36 31.89
C TYR A 759 -23.84 -50.66 31.07
N GLY A 760 -23.00 -51.64 31.42
CA GLY A 760 -22.96 -52.93 30.71
C GLY A 760 -23.83 -53.99 31.38
N ARG A 761 -24.76 -54.63 30.65
CA ARG A 761 -25.31 -55.94 31.04
C ARG A 761 -24.11 -56.85 31.37
N ASN A 762 -23.97 -57.24 32.65
CA ASN A 762 -22.81 -57.93 33.21
C ASN A 762 -22.60 -59.34 32.62
N CYS A 763 -22.13 -59.47 31.38
CA CYS A 763 -21.67 -60.74 30.84
C CYS A 763 -20.30 -61.07 31.43
N ARG A 764 -20.28 -61.77 32.56
CA ARG A 764 -19.03 -62.23 33.21
C ARG A 764 -18.57 -63.53 32.56
N PHE A 765 -17.38 -63.52 31.96
CA PHE A 765 -16.71 -64.75 31.53
C PHE A 765 -15.79 -65.24 32.67
N LEU A 766 -16.24 -66.22 33.44
CA LEU A 766 -15.41 -66.86 34.45
C LEU A 766 -14.42 -67.80 33.75
N LEU A 767 -13.13 -67.47 33.82
CA LEU A 767 -12.05 -68.41 33.47
C LEU A 767 -11.92 -69.43 34.61
N PRO A 768 -12.25 -70.72 34.39
CA PRO A 768 -12.11 -71.75 35.41
C PRO A 768 -10.65 -71.85 35.91
N TYR A 769 -10.46 -72.39 37.12
CA TYR A 769 -9.13 -72.81 37.56
C TYR A 769 -8.64 -73.96 36.66
N PHE A 770 -7.44 -73.82 36.11
CA PHE A 770 -6.86 -74.77 35.15
C PHE A 770 -5.56 -75.37 35.68
N ILE A 771 -5.33 -76.64 35.31
CA ILE A 771 -4.10 -77.38 35.62
C ILE A 771 -2.90 -76.83 34.83
N GLU A 772 -3.12 -76.20 33.66
CA GLU A 772 -2.08 -75.62 32.79
C GLU A 772 -2.18 -74.08 32.77
N PRO A 773 -1.38 -73.34 33.57
CA PRO A 773 -1.45 -71.88 33.69
C PRO A 773 -1.22 -71.13 32.37
N GLN A 774 -0.37 -71.67 31.49
CA GLN A 774 -0.06 -71.06 30.20
C GLN A 774 -1.29 -71.02 29.28
N LEU A 775 -2.05 -72.12 29.21
CA LEU A 775 -3.26 -72.18 28.39
C LEU A 775 -4.33 -71.17 28.86
N ARG A 776 -4.42 -70.92 30.17
CA ARG A 776 -5.31 -69.88 30.73
C ARG A 776 -4.91 -68.48 30.28
N MET A 777 -3.62 -68.17 30.30
CA MET A 777 -3.09 -66.88 29.81
C MET A 777 -3.30 -66.74 28.31
N ASP A 778 -3.02 -67.79 27.53
CA ASP A 778 -3.22 -67.80 26.08
C ASP A 778 -4.71 -67.62 25.73
N LEU A 779 -5.63 -68.21 26.50
CA LEU A 779 -7.08 -68.03 26.32
C LEU A 779 -7.51 -66.59 26.62
N ALA A 780 -7.04 -66.03 27.74
CA ALA A 780 -7.34 -64.65 28.12
C ALA A 780 -6.79 -63.66 27.08
N GLN A 781 -5.58 -63.90 26.59
CA GLN A 781 -4.96 -63.10 25.54
C GLN A 781 -5.72 -63.22 24.21
N ALA A 782 -6.12 -64.42 23.80
CA ALA A 782 -6.91 -64.63 22.59
C ALA A 782 -8.27 -63.93 22.64
N LEU A 783 -8.98 -64.01 23.77
CA LEU A 783 -10.24 -63.29 23.98
C LEU A 783 -10.04 -61.77 24.02
N LEU A 784 -8.96 -61.28 24.63
CA LEU A 784 -8.64 -59.85 24.65
C LEU A 784 -8.25 -59.33 23.25
N GLN A 785 -7.45 -60.09 22.50
CA GLN A 785 -7.12 -59.78 21.10
C GLN A 785 -8.37 -59.77 20.21
N SER A 786 -9.33 -60.67 20.46
CA SER A 786 -10.61 -60.68 19.75
C SER A 786 -11.34 -59.35 19.90
N SER A 787 -11.29 -58.72 21.09
CA SER A 787 -11.93 -57.42 21.36
C SER A 787 -11.27 -56.24 20.63
N ASN A 788 -9.96 -56.33 20.36
CA ASN A 788 -9.19 -55.28 19.69
C ASN A 788 -9.60 -55.07 18.23
N LEU A 789 -10.00 -56.14 17.54
CA LEU A 789 -10.49 -56.09 16.16
C LEU A 789 -11.78 -55.25 16.03
N PHE A 790 -12.58 -55.19 17.09
CA PHE A 790 -13.86 -54.46 17.10
C PHE A 790 -13.76 -53.03 17.59
N THR A 791 -12.74 -52.72 18.40
CA THR A 791 -12.64 -51.48 19.18
C THR A 791 -11.42 -50.62 18.87
N SER A 792 -10.22 -51.19 18.68
CA SER A 792 -8.97 -50.43 18.72
C SER A 792 -8.29 -50.24 17.36
N LEU A 793 -8.43 -51.18 16.43
CA LEU A 793 -7.76 -51.09 15.11
C LEU A 793 -8.25 -49.89 14.28
N SER A 794 -9.57 -49.63 14.29
CA SER A 794 -10.14 -48.45 13.60
C SER A 794 -9.77 -47.15 14.30
N VAL A 795 -9.79 -47.13 15.63
CA VAL A 795 -9.55 -45.91 16.42
C VAL A 795 -8.08 -45.48 16.31
N GLU A 796 -7.12 -46.40 16.38
CA GLU A 796 -5.71 -46.03 16.30
C GLU A 796 -5.30 -45.61 14.88
N ASN A 797 -5.86 -46.22 13.83
CA ASN A 797 -5.65 -45.77 12.46
C ASN A 797 -6.28 -44.39 12.20
N VAL A 798 -7.49 -44.14 12.71
CA VAL A 798 -8.12 -42.81 12.67
C VAL A 798 -7.29 -41.79 13.46
N ARG A 799 -6.74 -42.16 14.63
CA ARG A 799 -5.85 -41.28 15.41
C ARG A 799 -4.55 -40.98 14.68
N LYS A 800 -3.94 -41.97 14.04
CA LYS A 800 -2.75 -41.77 13.19
C LYS A 800 -3.06 -40.81 12.06
N GLN A 801 -4.19 -40.99 11.36
CA GLN A 801 -4.63 -40.04 10.34
C GLN A 801 -4.88 -38.63 10.89
N GLN A 802 -5.54 -38.51 12.05
CA GLN A 802 -5.74 -37.21 12.69
C GLN A 802 -4.40 -36.52 13.04
N ARG A 803 -3.38 -37.29 13.43
CA ARG A 803 -2.02 -36.78 13.71
C ARG A 803 -1.24 -36.43 12.43
N SER A 804 -1.43 -37.16 11.34
CA SER A 804 -0.79 -36.89 10.04
C SER A 804 -1.45 -35.74 9.29
N ALA A 805 -2.74 -35.47 9.52
CA ALA A 805 -3.45 -34.34 8.93
C ALA A 805 -2.91 -33.00 9.46
N THR A 806 -2.42 -33.00 10.71
CA THR A 806 -1.70 -31.87 11.29
C THR A 806 -0.30 -31.63 10.70
N SER A 807 0.29 -32.59 9.98
CA SER A 807 1.64 -32.47 9.38
C SER A 807 1.65 -32.20 7.87
N GLY A 808 0.48 -32.09 7.22
CA GLY A 808 0.37 -31.66 5.81
C GLY A 808 0.70 -32.72 4.75
N GLU A 809 0.78 -34.00 5.12
CA GLU A 809 1.01 -35.08 4.14
C GLU A 809 -0.28 -35.42 3.34
N PRO A 810 -0.19 -35.66 2.02
CA PRO A 810 -1.34 -36.04 1.21
C PRO A 810 -1.86 -37.42 1.62
N MET A 811 -3.17 -37.53 1.86
CA MET A 811 -3.74 -38.67 2.57
C MET A 811 -4.86 -39.38 1.78
N THR A 812 -4.80 -40.71 1.75
CA THR A 812 -5.82 -41.61 1.23
C THR A 812 -6.78 -42.04 2.35
N PHE A 813 -8.03 -41.57 2.31
CA PHE A 813 -9.08 -41.91 3.29
C PHE A 813 -9.34 -43.44 3.40
N SER A 814 -8.91 -44.21 2.40
CA SER A 814 -9.04 -45.68 2.34
C SER A 814 -8.37 -46.43 3.50
N ASP A 815 -7.32 -45.87 4.10
CA ASP A 815 -6.45 -46.63 5.00
C ASP A 815 -6.92 -46.67 6.46
N ALA A 816 -7.83 -45.77 6.87
CA ALA A 816 -8.53 -45.85 8.16
C ALA A 816 -9.83 -46.65 8.11
N ILE A 817 -10.30 -46.98 6.92
CA ILE A 817 -11.49 -47.81 6.76
C ILE A 817 -11.06 -49.26 7.00
N VAL A 818 -11.62 -49.88 8.04
CA VAL A 818 -11.42 -51.32 8.26
C VAL A 818 -12.22 -52.07 7.20
N GLN A 819 -11.52 -52.49 6.13
CA GLN A 819 -12.13 -53.19 5.00
C GLN A 819 -12.44 -54.63 5.39
N TRP A 820 -13.67 -55.05 5.15
CA TRP A 820 -14.15 -56.40 5.45
C TRP A 820 -13.17 -57.47 4.96
N ASP A 821 -12.65 -57.38 3.73
CA ASP A 821 -11.79 -58.40 3.12
C ASP A 821 -10.40 -58.53 3.78
N LYS A 822 -9.93 -57.47 4.45
CA LYS A 822 -8.61 -57.44 5.10
C LYS A 822 -8.63 -57.93 6.55
N ILE A 823 -9.81 -58.05 7.16
CA ILE A 823 -9.95 -58.52 8.55
C ILE A 823 -10.02 -60.04 8.58
N GLN A 824 -9.28 -60.66 9.50
CA GLN A 824 -9.53 -62.02 9.98
C GLN A 824 -10.25 -61.95 11.34
N PRO A 825 -11.58 -61.76 11.36
CA PRO A 825 -12.29 -61.59 12.62
C PRO A 825 -12.36 -62.94 13.34
N PHE A 826 -12.00 -62.95 14.61
CA PHE A 826 -12.48 -63.92 15.57
C PHE A 826 -13.12 -63.15 16.72
N THR A 827 -14.35 -63.50 17.11
CA THR A 827 -15.00 -62.96 18.31
C THR A 827 -16.10 -63.88 18.83
N LEU A 828 -16.70 -63.50 19.95
CA LEU A 828 -17.71 -64.25 20.66
C LEU A 828 -18.93 -63.36 20.89
N ALA A 829 -20.10 -63.84 20.46
CA ALA A 829 -21.40 -63.32 20.89
C ALA A 829 -22.08 -64.30 21.83
N PHE A 830 -23.06 -63.82 22.57
CA PHE A 830 -23.95 -64.66 23.36
C PHE A 830 -25.36 -64.62 22.77
N THR A 831 -26.00 -65.78 22.73
CA THR A 831 -27.42 -65.92 22.38
C THR A 831 -28.30 -65.31 23.47
N ALA A 832 -29.61 -65.18 23.22
CA ALA A 832 -30.57 -64.77 24.25
C ALA A 832 -30.57 -65.73 25.46
N SER A 833 -30.24 -67.00 25.25
CA SER A 833 -30.06 -68.02 26.30
C SER A 833 -28.68 -68.01 26.98
N ASN A 834 -27.80 -67.05 26.66
CA ASN A 834 -26.41 -66.96 27.12
C ASN A 834 -25.47 -68.08 26.61
N ASP A 835 -25.82 -68.75 25.52
CA ASP A 835 -24.94 -69.73 24.87
C ASP A 835 -23.87 -69.03 24.01
N PRO A 836 -22.64 -69.56 23.94
CA PRO A 836 -21.58 -68.96 23.14
C PRO A 836 -21.80 -69.17 21.63
N LEU A 837 -21.76 -68.08 20.87
CA LEU A 837 -21.77 -68.07 19.41
C LEU A 837 -20.46 -67.49 18.88
N PHE A 838 -19.61 -68.37 18.33
CA PHE A 838 -18.31 -67.98 17.77
C PHE A 838 -18.44 -67.37 16.39
N ILE A 839 -17.73 -66.27 16.14
CA ILE A 839 -17.82 -65.49 14.92
C ILE A 839 -16.45 -65.47 14.26
N TYR A 840 -16.34 -66.08 13.08
CA TYR A 840 -15.11 -66.17 12.29
C TYR A 840 -15.44 -66.43 10.82
N LYS A 841 -14.49 -66.21 9.90
CA LYS A 841 -14.73 -66.47 8.46
C LYS A 841 -14.35 -67.91 8.07
N LYS A 842 -13.21 -68.37 8.57
CA LYS A 842 -12.68 -69.72 8.36
C LYS A 842 -12.37 -70.38 9.69
N PRO A 843 -12.49 -71.71 9.81
CA PRO A 843 -12.11 -72.42 11.03
C PRO A 843 -10.66 -72.17 11.48
N THR A 844 -9.76 -71.84 10.54
CA THR A 844 -8.37 -71.46 10.82
C THR A 844 -8.22 -70.14 11.58
N ASP A 845 -9.24 -69.27 11.52
CA ASP A 845 -9.22 -67.97 12.20
C ASP A 845 -9.51 -68.13 13.71
N VAL A 846 -9.97 -69.31 14.15
CA VAL A 846 -10.23 -69.61 15.56
C VAL A 846 -8.89 -69.77 16.31
N PRO A 847 -8.66 -69.04 17.43
CA PRO A 847 -7.45 -69.16 18.21
C PRO A 847 -7.17 -70.59 18.67
N GLN A 848 -5.94 -71.07 18.47
CA GLN A 848 -5.54 -72.43 18.83
C GLN A 848 -5.71 -72.73 20.33
N ALA A 849 -5.56 -71.72 21.21
CA ALA A 849 -5.83 -71.85 22.63
C ALA A 849 -7.29 -72.25 22.93
N LEU A 850 -8.27 -71.69 22.21
CA LEU A 850 -9.68 -72.07 22.36
C LEU A 850 -9.95 -73.48 21.84
N VAL A 851 -9.34 -73.83 20.71
CA VAL A 851 -9.38 -75.19 20.14
C VAL A 851 -8.83 -76.21 21.14
N LYS A 852 -7.66 -75.94 21.74
CA LYS A 852 -7.03 -76.79 22.76
C LYS A 852 -7.88 -76.87 24.04
N TYR A 853 -8.44 -75.74 24.49
CA TYR A 853 -9.31 -75.69 25.65
C TYR A 853 -10.56 -76.58 25.49
N PHE A 854 -11.30 -76.43 24.40
CA PHE A 854 -12.52 -77.22 24.20
C PHE A 854 -12.21 -78.70 23.98
N LYS A 855 -11.09 -79.05 23.32
CA LYS A 855 -10.63 -80.44 23.26
C LYS A 855 -10.48 -81.04 24.66
N LEU A 856 -9.71 -80.39 25.52
CA LEU A 856 -9.49 -80.85 26.90
C LEU A 856 -10.79 -80.93 27.71
N TYR A 857 -11.71 -79.97 27.51
CA TYR A 857 -13.01 -79.97 28.17
C TYR A 857 -13.87 -81.18 27.75
N TYR A 858 -14.02 -81.43 26.44
CA TYR A 858 -14.82 -82.57 25.95
C TYR A 858 -14.18 -83.92 26.23
N ASP A 859 -12.85 -83.99 26.19
CA ASP A 859 -12.08 -85.18 26.59
C ASP A 859 -12.32 -85.49 28.07
N ALA A 860 -12.32 -84.48 28.95
CA ALA A 860 -12.62 -84.63 30.37
C ALA A 860 -14.10 -84.98 30.65
N CYS A 861 -15.04 -84.51 29.81
CA CYS A 861 -16.47 -84.82 29.93
C CYS A 861 -16.86 -86.17 29.29
N GLY A 862 -15.93 -86.94 28.72
CA GLY A 862 -16.21 -88.22 28.08
C GLY A 862 -17.05 -88.12 26.79
N GLN A 863 -17.11 -86.93 26.19
CA GLN A 863 -17.89 -86.62 24.99
C GLN A 863 -16.98 -86.42 23.76
N SER A 864 -16.04 -87.34 23.54
CA SER A 864 -15.06 -87.27 22.43
C SER A 864 -15.71 -87.33 21.03
N SER A 865 -17.00 -87.64 20.92
CA SER A 865 -17.77 -87.72 19.68
C SER A 865 -18.52 -86.43 19.29
N VAL A 866 -18.66 -85.45 20.20
CA VAL A 866 -19.16 -84.10 19.84
C VAL A 866 -17.97 -83.33 19.26
N GLY A 867 -17.66 -83.65 18.00
CA GLY A 867 -16.44 -83.19 17.34
C GLY A 867 -16.35 -81.67 17.30
N LEU A 868 -15.13 -81.15 17.38
CA LEU A 868 -14.81 -79.72 17.20
C LEU A 868 -15.47 -79.11 15.95
N SER A 869 -15.81 -79.92 14.94
CA SER A 869 -16.54 -79.52 13.74
C SER A 869 -17.97 -79.03 14.00
N THR A 870 -18.61 -79.49 15.08
CA THR A 870 -19.95 -79.02 15.48
C THR A 870 -19.89 -77.66 16.19
N MET A 871 -18.83 -77.44 16.97
CA MET A 871 -18.59 -76.20 17.72
C MET A 871 -18.02 -75.10 16.84
N PHE A 872 -17.06 -75.45 15.99
CA PHE A 872 -16.42 -74.57 15.01
C PHE A 872 -16.73 -75.06 13.58
N PRO A 873 -17.99 -74.99 13.11
CA PRO A 873 -18.37 -75.42 11.78
C PRO A 873 -17.69 -74.56 10.70
N ASP A 874 -17.44 -75.16 9.54
CA ASP A 874 -17.03 -74.42 8.35
C ASP A 874 -18.24 -73.68 7.77
N TYR A 875 -18.29 -72.36 7.96
CA TYR A 875 -19.39 -71.53 7.49
C TYR A 875 -19.57 -71.55 5.98
N ASN A 876 -18.56 -71.94 5.20
CA ASN A 876 -18.73 -72.08 3.75
C ASN A 876 -19.58 -73.30 3.35
N LYS A 877 -19.85 -74.22 4.29
CA LYS A 877 -20.65 -75.43 4.07
C LYS A 877 -22.09 -75.31 4.58
N LEU A 878 -22.43 -74.22 5.28
CA LEU A 878 -23.76 -74.01 5.84
C LEU A 878 -24.71 -73.41 4.80
N ILE A 879 -25.99 -73.78 4.88
CA ILE A 879 -27.05 -73.25 4.01
C ILE A 879 -27.89 -72.19 4.73
N HIS A 880 -28.75 -71.49 3.98
CA HIS A 880 -29.63 -70.43 4.50
C HIS A 880 -30.34 -70.79 5.82
N SER A 881 -30.92 -71.99 5.90
CA SER A 881 -31.63 -72.43 7.10
C SER A 881 -30.73 -72.63 8.33
N ASP A 882 -29.48 -73.04 8.14
CA ASP A 882 -28.52 -73.20 9.25
C ASP A 882 -28.12 -71.83 9.81
N PHE A 883 -27.86 -70.86 8.93
CA PHE A 883 -27.59 -69.49 9.33
C PHE A 883 -28.79 -68.86 10.03
N PHE A 884 -30.02 -69.13 9.56
CA PHE A 884 -31.22 -68.61 10.19
C PHE A 884 -31.39 -69.14 11.62
N VAL A 885 -31.25 -70.45 11.84
CA VAL A 885 -31.30 -71.06 13.18
C VAL A 885 -30.29 -70.41 14.11
N LYS A 886 -29.04 -70.24 13.64
CA LYS A 886 -27.99 -69.55 14.41
C LYS A 886 -28.35 -68.09 14.70
N SER A 887 -28.85 -67.33 13.74
CA SER A 887 -29.26 -65.93 13.95
C SER A 887 -30.49 -65.81 14.86
N ALA A 888 -31.47 -66.69 14.73
CA ALA A 888 -32.69 -66.70 15.53
C ALA A 888 -32.39 -66.85 17.02
N SER A 889 -31.29 -67.50 17.39
CA SER A 889 -30.83 -67.63 18.78
C SER A 889 -30.51 -66.30 19.47
N LEU A 890 -30.34 -65.21 18.73
CA LEU A 890 -30.08 -63.87 19.30
C LEU A 890 -31.30 -63.24 20.00
N SER A 891 -32.50 -63.79 19.79
CA SER A 891 -33.74 -63.29 20.39
C SER A 891 -34.67 -64.45 20.77
N TYR A 892 -35.72 -64.15 21.52
CA TYR A 892 -36.76 -65.14 21.84
C TYR A 892 -37.86 -65.25 20.79
N LYS A 893 -37.73 -64.54 19.66
CA LYS A 893 -38.78 -64.40 18.64
C LYS A 893 -39.32 -65.73 18.14
N TYR A 894 -38.43 -66.69 17.86
CA TYR A 894 -38.79 -68.00 17.32
C TYR A 894 -38.68 -69.12 18.36
N PHE A 895 -38.76 -68.81 19.65
CA PHE A 895 -38.68 -69.79 20.73
C PHE A 895 -40.04 -70.04 21.39
N ASN A 896 -40.64 -69.03 22.02
CA ASN A 896 -41.83 -69.18 22.87
C ASN A 896 -43.02 -68.30 22.43
N LYS A 897 -43.07 -67.92 21.15
CA LYS A 897 -44.07 -67.00 20.61
C LYS A 897 -44.71 -67.55 19.35
N SER A 898 -45.88 -67.02 19.02
CA SER A 898 -46.56 -67.34 17.76
C SER A 898 -46.16 -66.33 16.69
N ILE A 899 -45.92 -66.79 15.48
CA ILE A 899 -45.44 -66.00 14.35
C ILE A 899 -46.50 -65.95 13.26
N CYS A 900 -46.74 -64.79 12.69
CA CYS A 900 -47.53 -64.71 11.47
C CYS A 900 -46.71 -65.21 10.27
N PRO A 901 -47.18 -66.19 9.49
CA PRO A 901 -46.43 -66.73 8.35
C PRO A 901 -46.25 -65.75 7.18
N LYS A 902 -46.92 -64.59 7.22
CA LYS A 902 -46.91 -63.55 6.17
C LYS A 902 -46.10 -62.32 6.57
N CYS A 903 -46.43 -61.66 7.68
CA CYS A 903 -45.69 -60.48 8.14
C CYS A 903 -44.50 -60.82 9.04
N PHE A 904 -44.41 -62.06 9.54
CA PHE A 904 -43.40 -62.51 10.50
C PHE A 904 -43.40 -61.71 11.81
N GLY A 905 -44.53 -61.08 12.14
CA GLY A 905 -44.74 -60.44 13.43
C GLY A 905 -44.90 -61.47 14.53
N GLN A 906 -44.34 -61.14 15.69
CA GLN A 906 -44.44 -61.92 16.91
C GLN A 906 -45.72 -61.60 17.68
N TYR A 907 -46.33 -62.62 18.27
CA TYR A 907 -47.54 -62.53 19.10
C TYR A 907 -47.45 -63.49 20.28
N ASP A 908 -48.21 -63.18 21.34
CA ASP A 908 -48.37 -64.09 22.48
C ASP A 908 -49.05 -65.40 22.07
N LEU A 909 -48.70 -66.48 22.76
CA LEU A 909 -49.22 -67.84 22.49
C LEU A 909 -50.76 -67.95 22.59
N LYS A 910 -51.41 -67.03 23.30
CA LYS A 910 -52.87 -66.95 23.44
C LYS A 910 -53.56 -66.40 22.19
N GLN A 911 -52.83 -65.62 21.40
CA GLN A 911 -53.35 -65.04 20.18
C GLN A 911 -53.27 -66.07 19.04
N VAL A 912 -54.37 -66.20 18.29
CA VAL A 912 -54.51 -67.25 17.26
C VAL A 912 -54.48 -66.64 15.84
N LYS A 913 -54.81 -65.36 15.71
CA LYS A 913 -54.86 -64.64 14.43
C LYS A 913 -53.99 -63.39 14.45
N CYS A 914 -53.40 -63.09 13.30
CA CYS A 914 -52.63 -61.88 13.08
C CYS A 914 -53.54 -60.63 13.01
N ASP A 915 -53.28 -59.61 13.84
CA ASP A 915 -54.04 -58.35 13.78
C ASP A 915 -53.44 -57.32 12.80
N LYS A 916 -52.19 -57.53 12.37
CA LYS A 916 -51.49 -56.64 11.44
C LYS A 916 -51.78 -56.92 9.96
N CYS A 917 -52.09 -58.17 9.60
CA CYS A 917 -52.35 -58.56 8.22
C CYS A 917 -53.83 -58.43 7.89
N ALA A 918 -54.17 -57.84 6.74
CA ALA A 918 -55.56 -57.72 6.26
C ALA A 918 -56.28 -59.08 6.17
N SER A 919 -55.54 -60.16 5.89
CA SER A 919 -56.04 -61.54 5.80
C SER A 919 -56.30 -62.21 7.17
N LYS A 920 -55.91 -61.59 8.30
CA LYS A 920 -55.98 -62.17 9.66
C LYS A 920 -55.56 -63.63 9.74
N ASP A 921 -54.44 -63.95 9.09
CA ASP A 921 -53.92 -65.32 8.96
C ASP A 921 -53.69 -65.99 10.31
N LEU A 922 -53.85 -67.32 10.32
CA LEU A 922 -53.52 -68.15 11.48
C LEU A 922 -52.03 -68.05 11.82
N LEU A 923 -51.75 -67.82 13.08
CA LEU A 923 -50.39 -67.77 13.59
C LEU A 923 -49.82 -69.19 13.71
N ILE A 924 -48.55 -69.35 13.35
CA ILE A 924 -47.81 -70.62 13.44
C ILE A 924 -46.90 -70.59 14.67
N ARG A 925 -46.68 -71.76 15.27
CA ARG A 925 -45.87 -71.93 16.49
C ARG A 925 -45.18 -73.30 16.48
N PRO A 926 -44.10 -73.49 17.26
CA PRO A 926 -43.47 -74.80 17.36
C PRO A 926 -44.42 -75.82 18.00
N LYS A 927 -44.22 -77.11 17.66
CA LYS A 927 -45.08 -78.22 18.14
C LYS A 927 -44.95 -78.43 19.66
N SER A 928 -43.71 -78.36 20.16
CA SER A 928 -43.35 -78.31 21.58
C SER A 928 -42.23 -77.28 21.80
N PHE A 929 -41.83 -77.05 23.06
CA PHE A 929 -40.67 -76.22 23.39
C PHE A 929 -39.37 -77.04 23.49
N ASP A 930 -39.37 -78.27 23.00
CA ASP A 930 -38.16 -79.07 22.89
C ASP A 930 -37.25 -78.51 21.78
N SER A 931 -35.94 -78.55 22.02
CA SER A 931 -34.93 -77.99 21.10
C SER A 931 -35.10 -78.46 19.64
N LYS A 932 -35.44 -79.73 19.43
CA LYS A 932 -35.67 -80.30 18.09
C LYS A 932 -36.89 -79.69 17.38
N ASP A 933 -38.00 -79.51 18.09
CA ASP A 933 -39.23 -78.97 17.50
C ASP A 933 -39.11 -77.47 17.24
N ILE A 934 -38.36 -76.75 18.09
CA ILE A 934 -37.99 -75.35 17.87
C ILE A 934 -37.10 -75.22 16.63
N GLU A 935 -36.07 -76.08 16.47
CA GLU A 935 -35.20 -76.04 15.30
C GLU A 935 -35.97 -76.33 14.01
N ILE A 936 -36.86 -77.33 14.01
CA ILE A 936 -37.73 -77.64 12.86
C ILE A 936 -38.59 -76.41 12.51
N PHE A 937 -39.20 -75.79 13.51
CA PHE A 937 -40.00 -74.57 13.32
C PHE A 937 -39.18 -73.43 12.73
N GLN A 938 -37.98 -73.17 13.26
CA GLN A 938 -37.07 -72.16 12.75
C GLN A 938 -36.63 -72.45 11.30
N ARG A 939 -36.34 -73.70 10.96
CA ARG A 939 -35.99 -74.11 9.58
C ARG A 939 -37.16 -73.92 8.62
N ASP A 940 -38.39 -74.17 9.07
CA ASP A 940 -39.59 -73.94 8.25
C ASP A 940 -39.87 -72.45 8.04
N ILE A 941 -39.61 -71.61 9.05
CA ILE A 941 -39.61 -70.14 8.89
C ILE A 941 -38.52 -69.70 7.90
N ALA A 942 -37.31 -70.24 8.03
CA ALA A 942 -36.19 -69.90 7.15
C ALA A 942 -36.55 -70.16 5.67
N LYS A 943 -37.11 -71.33 5.35
CA LYS A 943 -37.57 -71.65 3.99
C LYS A 943 -38.55 -70.62 3.43
N ARG A 944 -39.45 -70.09 4.26
CA ARG A 944 -40.43 -69.06 3.87
C ARG A 944 -39.80 -67.68 3.65
N LEU A 945 -38.69 -67.38 4.32
CA LEU A 945 -37.95 -66.13 4.20
C LEU A 945 -36.88 -66.16 3.10
N GLN A 946 -36.57 -67.34 2.56
CA GLN A 946 -35.48 -67.51 1.61
C GLN A 946 -35.68 -66.71 0.32
N ASP A 947 -36.93 -66.57 -0.13
CA ASP A 947 -37.29 -65.77 -1.32
C ASP A 947 -37.20 -64.25 -1.05
N ASP A 948 -37.34 -63.84 0.21
CA ASP A 948 -37.24 -62.42 0.64
C ASP A 948 -35.78 -62.00 0.89
N TYR A 949 -34.97 -62.87 1.51
CA TYR A 949 -33.57 -62.58 1.87
C TYR A 949 -32.74 -63.86 2.05
N VAL A 950 -31.64 -63.96 1.31
CA VAL A 950 -30.72 -65.10 1.42
C VAL A 950 -29.61 -64.82 2.44
N LEU A 951 -29.57 -65.65 3.47
CA LEU A 951 -28.47 -65.67 4.44
C LEU A 951 -27.27 -66.43 3.89
N THR A 952 -26.18 -65.70 3.74
CA THR A 952 -24.83 -66.22 3.42
C THR A 952 -23.94 -66.11 4.66
N SER A 953 -22.79 -66.80 4.65
CA SER A 953 -21.77 -66.66 5.70
C SER A 953 -21.36 -65.20 5.91
N ASP A 954 -21.24 -64.45 4.81
CA ASP A 954 -20.87 -63.05 4.79
C ASP A 954 -21.90 -62.14 5.49
N ASN A 955 -23.17 -62.23 5.08
CA ASN A 955 -24.25 -61.44 5.67
C ASN A 955 -24.51 -61.82 7.14
N PHE A 956 -24.41 -63.12 7.45
CA PHE A 956 -24.53 -63.63 8.81
C PHE A 956 -23.50 -63.00 9.74
N ILE A 957 -22.21 -63.05 9.38
CA ILE A 957 -21.17 -62.48 10.22
C ILE A 957 -21.35 -60.96 10.33
N LYS A 958 -21.59 -60.24 9.22
CA LYS A 958 -21.81 -58.79 9.23
C LYS A 958 -22.93 -58.37 10.19
N MET A 959 -24.06 -59.08 10.18
CA MET A 959 -25.17 -58.84 11.11
C MET A 959 -24.75 -59.06 12.57
N LEU A 960 -24.01 -60.12 12.87
CA LEU A 960 -23.53 -60.38 14.23
C LEU A 960 -22.57 -59.30 14.73
N LEU A 961 -21.71 -58.77 13.86
CA LEU A 961 -20.81 -57.68 14.22
C LEU A 961 -21.55 -56.38 14.51
N ILE A 962 -22.59 -56.08 13.72
CA ILE A 962 -23.48 -54.93 13.95
C ILE A 962 -24.22 -55.11 15.27
N TYR A 963 -24.82 -56.28 15.49
CA TYR A 963 -25.51 -56.63 16.72
C TYR A 963 -24.61 -56.44 17.95
N LEU A 964 -23.39 -56.98 17.93
CA LEU A 964 -22.43 -56.86 19.02
C LEU A 964 -22.08 -55.41 19.33
N ARG A 965 -21.83 -54.58 18.32
CA ARG A 965 -21.54 -53.15 18.53
C ARG A 965 -22.69 -52.43 19.20
N VAL A 966 -23.92 -52.68 18.77
CA VAL A 966 -25.11 -52.08 19.40
C VAL A 966 -25.30 -52.56 20.84
N GLN A 967 -25.10 -53.86 21.11
CA GLN A 967 -25.15 -54.39 22.49
C GLN A 967 -24.11 -53.75 23.41
N CYS A 968 -22.93 -53.41 22.88
CA CYS A 968 -21.86 -52.74 23.62
C CYS A 968 -22.03 -51.21 23.70
N GLY A 969 -23.11 -50.63 23.16
CA GLY A 969 -23.32 -49.18 23.12
C GLY A 969 -22.31 -48.45 22.21
N ILE A 970 -21.73 -49.15 21.24
CA ILE A 970 -20.76 -48.59 20.29
C ILE A 970 -21.51 -48.10 19.04
N PRO A 971 -21.31 -46.84 18.60
CA PRO A 971 -21.89 -46.34 17.36
C PRO A 971 -21.53 -47.20 16.14
N VAL A 972 -22.52 -47.45 15.27
CA VAL A 972 -22.35 -48.30 14.09
C VAL A 972 -22.35 -47.44 12.83
N LEU A 973 -21.18 -47.27 12.24
CA LEU A 973 -21.01 -46.67 10.92
C LEU A 973 -20.76 -47.76 9.86
N ILE A 974 -21.60 -47.79 8.82
CA ILE A 974 -21.50 -48.77 7.72
C ILE A 974 -21.26 -48.00 6.42
N MET A 975 -20.10 -48.22 5.81
CA MET A 975 -19.74 -47.63 4.52
C MET A 975 -19.78 -48.71 3.43
N GLY A 976 -20.33 -48.37 2.26
CA GLY A 976 -20.35 -49.22 1.08
C GLY A 976 -21.12 -48.57 -0.05
N GLU A 977 -20.90 -49.03 -1.28
CA GLU A 977 -21.55 -48.51 -2.48
C GLU A 977 -23.09 -48.64 -2.43
N THR A 978 -23.80 -47.82 -3.20
CA THR A 978 -25.25 -47.94 -3.36
C THR A 978 -25.57 -49.30 -3.98
N GLY A 979 -26.62 -49.97 -3.48
CA GLY A 979 -27.02 -51.30 -3.97
C GLY A 979 -26.32 -52.49 -3.29
N CYS A 980 -25.32 -52.30 -2.43
CA CYS A 980 -24.64 -53.42 -1.74
C CYS A 980 -25.45 -54.08 -0.60
N GLY A 981 -26.73 -53.74 -0.45
CA GLY A 981 -27.66 -54.43 0.46
C GLY A 981 -27.63 -54.01 1.93
N LYS A 982 -26.96 -52.90 2.31
CA LYS A 982 -26.86 -52.39 3.70
C LYS A 982 -28.24 -52.30 4.39
N THR A 983 -29.16 -51.57 3.78
CA THR A 983 -30.50 -51.32 4.32
C THR A 983 -31.31 -52.62 4.45
N SER A 984 -31.18 -53.54 3.49
CA SER A 984 -31.84 -54.85 3.54
C SER A 984 -31.29 -55.73 4.66
N LEU A 985 -29.97 -55.71 4.88
CA LEU A 985 -29.30 -56.44 5.95
C LEU A 985 -29.78 -55.95 7.34
N ILE A 986 -29.82 -54.63 7.55
CA ILE A 986 -30.32 -54.05 8.81
C ILE A 986 -31.80 -54.34 9.03
N LYS A 987 -32.64 -54.20 7.99
CA LYS A 987 -34.06 -54.57 8.06
C LYS A 987 -34.25 -56.03 8.47
N PHE A 988 -33.50 -56.93 7.86
CA PHE A 988 -33.59 -58.35 8.17
C PHE A 988 -33.17 -58.63 9.62
N LEU A 989 -32.05 -58.07 10.08
CA LEU A 989 -31.59 -58.22 11.46
C LEU A 989 -32.64 -57.72 12.46
N CYS A 990 -33.09 -56.47 12.37
CA CYS A 990 -34.01 -55.90 13.35
C CYS A 990 -35.39 -56.57 13.29
N GLN A 991 -36.00 -56.62 12.11
CA GLN A 991 -37.42 -57.01 11.99
C GLN A 991 -37.61 -58.52 11.92
N LYS A 992 -36.69 -59.27 11.29
CA LYS A 992 -36.83 -60.72 11.10
C LYS A 992 -36.08 -61.52 12.15
N ILE A 993 -34.98 -61.03 12.72
CA ILE A 993 -34.21 -61.78 13.72
C ILE A 993 -34.50 -61.29 15.15
N LEU A 994 -34.41 -59.98 15.42
CA LEU A 994 -34.48 -59.45 16.80
C LEU A 994 -35.90 -59.12 17.29
N ASP A 995 -36.86 -58.97 16.38
CA ASP A 995 -38.21 -58.43 16.64
C ASP A 995 -38.22 -56.97 17.12
N GLU A 996 -37.26 -56.19 16.67
CA GLU A 996 -37.10 -54.80 17.08
C GLU A 996 -37.67 -53.84 16.04
N ASP A 997 -38.17 -52.71 16.53
CA ASP A 997 -38.70 -51.68 15.64
C ASP A 997 -37.52 -50.95 14.96
N LEU A 998 -37.66 -50.69 13.66
CA LEU A 998 -36.64 -50.02 12.85
C LEU A 998 -37.26 -48.85 12.11
N GLU A 999 -36.67 -47.67 12.27
CA GLU A 999 -36.98 -46.48 11.50
C GLU A 999 -35.82 -46.16 10.57
N ILE A 1000 -36.12 -46.04 9.29
CA ILE A 1000 -35.12 -45.69 8.28
C ILE A 1000 -35.32 -44.24 7.91
N PHE A 1001 -34.32 -43.43 8.25
CA PHE A 1001 -34.30 -42.03 7.90
C PHE A 1001 -33.33 -41.82 6.76
N ARG A 1002 -33.88 -41.64 5.55
CA ARG A 1002 -33.10 -41.29 4.36
C ARG A 1002 -32.70 -39.83 4.43
N ILE A 1003 -31.41 -39.57 4.40
CA ILE A 1003 -30.85 -38.24 4.48
C ILE A 1003 -30.30 -37.87 3.10
N HIS A 1004 -30.61 -36.65 2.69
CA HIS A 1004 -30.16 -36.05 1.43
C HIS A 1004 -29.84 -34.58 1.65
N ALA A 1005 -29.28 -33.89 0.65
CA ALA A 1005 -28.90 -32.48 0.75
C ALA A 1005 -30.03 -31.55 1.23
N GLY A 1006 -31.29 -31.82 0.84
CA GLY A 1006 -32.46 -31.07 1.32
C GLY A 1006 -32.93 -31.35 2.75
N VAL A 1007 -32.29 -32.24 3.50
CA VAL A 1007 -32.64 -32.50 4.92
C VAL A 1007 -31.90 -31.51 5.80
N THR A 1008 -32.65 -30.56 6.36
CA THR A 1008 -32.14 -29.53 7.28
C THR A 1008 -31.98 -30.04 8.71
N ALA A 1009 -31.19 -29.32 9.52
CA ALA A 1009 -31.01 -29.61 10.94
C ALA A 1009 -32.34 -29.72 11.71
N ASP A 1010 -33.31 -28.84 11.43
CA ASP A 1010 -34.62 -28.85 12.10
C ASP A 1010 -35.42 -30.11 11.76
N ILE A 1011 -35.34 -30.60 10.52
CA ILE A 1011 -36.01 -31.85 10.13
C ILE A 1011 -35.41 -33.03 10.92
N ILE A 1012 -34.08 -33.05 11.07
CA ILE A 1012 -33.38 -34.08 11.85
C ILE A 1012 -33.83 -34.03 13.30
N ILE A 1013 -33.79 -32.85 13.94
CA ILE A 1013 -34.19 -32.67 15.35
C ILE A 1013 -35.65 -33.08 15.57
N ASN A 1014 -36.55 -32.65 14.70
CA ASN A 1014 -37.98 -32.99 14.80
C ASN A 1014 -38.22 -34.50 14.65
N LYS A 1015 -37.52 -35.16 13.73
CA LYS A 1015 -37.57 -36.62 13.57
C LYS A 1015 -37.04 -37.35 14.81
N MET A 1016 -35.90 -36.93 15.34
CA MET A 1016 -35.34 -37.52 16.55
C MET A 1016 -36.25 -37.36 17.76
N ASN A 1017 -36.85 -36.17 17.95
CA ASN A 1017 -37.84 -35.94 19.00
C ASN A 1017 -39.08 -36.85 18.84
N ALA A 1018 -39.53 -37.09 17.61
CA ALA A 1018 -40.62 -38.04 17.35
C ALA A 1018 -40.24 -39.48 17.69
N TYR A 1019 -39.00 -39.90 17.39
CA TYR A 1019 -38.50 -41.22 17.75
C TYR A 1019 -38.33 -41.40 19.26
N ILE A 1020 -37.83 -40.37 19.97
CA ILE A 1020 -37.74 -40.38 21.44
C ILE A 1020 -39.14 -40.55 22.06
N LYS A 1021 -40.13 -39.80 21.58
CA LYS A 1021 -41.54 -39.95 22.03
C LYS A 1021 -42.09 -41.35 21.75
N LYS A 1022 -41.74 -41.94 20.61
CA LYS A 1022 -42.14 -43.32 20.25
C LYS A 1022 -41.57 -44.34 21.24
N VAL A 1023 -40.29 -44.22 21.61
CA VAL A 1023 -39.64 -45.11 22.58
C VAL A 1023 -40.23 -44.93 23.98
N GLN A 1024 -40.51 -43.69 24.39
CA GLN A 1024 -41.15 -43.40 25.69
C GLN A 1024 -42.56 -44.01 25.82
N ALA A 1025 -43.21 -44.35 24.70
CA ALA A 1025 -44.52 -45.00 24.67
C ALA A 1025 -44.44 -46.55 24.69
N TYR A 1026 -43.25 -47.15 24.67
CA TYR A 1026 -43.11 -48.60 24.76
C TYR A 1026 -43.46 -49.08 26.17
N THR A 1027 -44.30 -50.11 26.25
CA THR A 1027 -44.69 -50.76 27.52
C THR A 1027 -43.76 -51.91 27.90
N ASP A 1028 -42.97 -52.40 26.94
CA ASP A 1028 -41.98 -53.45 27.11
C ASP A 1028 -40.60 -52.80 27.27
N GLU A 1029 -40.03 -52.88 28.47
CA GLU A 1029 -38.73 -52.28 28.81
C GLU A 1029 -37.56 -52.91 28.03
N GLU A 1030 -37.73 -54.10 27.46
CA GLU A 1030 -36.69 -54.76 26.65
C GLU A 1030 -36.77 -54.42 25.15
N LYS A 1031 -37.87 -53.77 24.70
CA LYS A 1031 -38.06 -53.45 23.29
C LYS A 1031 -37.24 -52.24 22.87
N ARG A 1032 -36.42 -52.38 21.83
CA ARG A 1032 -35.56 -51.31 21.30
C ARG A 1032 -36.07 -50.74 19.99
N LEU A 1033 -35.78 -49.45 19.77
CA LEU A 1033 -35.97 -48.77 18.50
C LEU A 1033 -34.60 -48.55 17.84
N TRP A 1034 -34.41 -49.11 16.66
CA TRP A 1034 -33.26 -48.85 15.81
C TRP A 1034 -33.56 -47.70 14.88
N ILE A 1035 -32.63 -46.76 14.78
CA ILE A 1035 -32.70 -45.64 13.86
C ILE A 1035 -31.56 -45.82 12.86
N PHE A 1036 -31.89 -45.99 11.59
CA PHE A 1036 -30.92 -46.17 10.52
C PHE A 1036 -30.89 -44.93 9.63
N PHE A 1037 -29.82 -44.15 9.74
CA PHE A 1037 -29.56 -42.99 8.89
C PHE A 1037 -28.96 -43.47 7.55
N ASP A 1038 -29.79 -43.54 6.52
CA ASP A 1038 -29.38 -43.99 5.19
C ASP A 1038 -28.83 -42.80 4.38
N GLU A 1039 -27.71 -43.02 3.69
CA GLU A 1039 -27.05 -42.03 2.80
C GLU A 1039 -26.72 -40.67 3.44
N PHE A 1040 -26.49 -40.65 4.75
CA PHE A 1040 -26.32 -39.41 5.50
C PHE A 1040 -25.10 -38.58 5.14
N ASN A 1041 -24.10 -39.15 4.46
CA ASN A 1041 -22.91 -38.44 4.01
C ASN A 1041 -23.21 -37.37 2.92
N THR A 1042 -24.45 -37.30 2.44
CA THR A 1042 -24.89 -36.33 1.42
C THR A 1042 -25.45 -35.02 2.00
N THR A 1043 -25.61 -34.92 3.33
CA THR A 1043 -26.04 -33.67 4.00
C THR A 1043 -24.85 -32.83 4.45
N THR A 1044 -25.03 -31.52 4.55
CA THR A 1044 -24.07 -30.61 5.19
C THR A 1044 -24.14 -30.66 6.72
N ASN A 1045 -25.17 -31.30 7.28
CA ASN A 1045 -25.45 -31.41 8.72
C ASN A 1045 -24.81 -32.64 9.40
N ILE A 1046 -23.68 -33.15 8.89
CA ILE A 1046 -23.01 -34.34 9.45
C ILE A 1046 -22.62 -34.15 10.92
N GLY A 1047 -22.24 -32.93 11.32
CA GLY A 1047 -21.92 -32.62 12.72
C GLY A 1047 -23.07 -32.87 13.69
N LEU A 1048 -24.30 -32.57 13.29
CA LEU A 1048 -25.49 -32.86 14.10
C LEU A 1048 -25.73 -34.38 14.25
N LEU A 1049 -25.48 -35.16 13.19
CA LEU A 1049 -25.62 -36.62 13.23
C LEU A 1049 -24.54 -37.31 14.05
N LYS A 1050 -23.36 -36.67 14.18
CA LYS A 1050 -22.30 -37.12 15.09
C LYS A 1050 -22.66 -36.83 16.55
N GLU A 1051 -23.43 -35.77 16.82
CA GLU A 1051 -23.89 -35.42 18.17
C GLU A 1051 -25.00 -36.36 18.68
N ILE A 1052 -25.85 -36.84 17.77
CA ILE A 1052 -26.86 -37.89 18.03
C ILE A 1052 -26.17 -39.23 18.28
#